data_AF-A0A520B6V5-F1
#
_entry.id   AF-A0A520B6V5-F1
#
_cell.length_a   1.000
_cell.length_b   1.000
_cell.length_c   1.000
_cell.angle_alpha   90.00
_cell.angle_beta   90.00
_cell.angle_gamma   90.00
#
_symmetry.space_group_name_H-M   'P 1'
#
loop_
_entity.id
_entity.type
_entity.pdbx_description
1 polymer ?
#
loop_
_entity_poly.entity_id
_entity_poly.type
_entity_poly.pdbx_seq_one_letter_code
_entity_poly.pdbx_strand_id
1 'polypeptide(L)'
;MPRCNTEFMTFISTLSEAAETDRLTALWNMAILDTPAHRDFDEVTRLAALALGSESAAVSLVDDRRAWFKSRLCMPATEAPREHAFCTLALDSVVPIVILDTHADVRCEGNPLTLGPDGYRFYAGAPIVTSAGHCLGTLCVLDRQPRENVPPEQVQALADLAGIVTGLIEARRFRQIGEIATQVVDVTSDAILCVDGAGAITFWNRAAEVMFGHSSAQAIGQTLDIILPATHAAAHHRGFARASAGGRTTLVGKSVELTAKRIDSSEFPIELSLARWGSLEGGYNFAGIIRDATARRMLEREREQAKAFLDTVVDHLPAMLFVKDAETKRYLLVNRAGEELTGKSRNDMIGKTDPELFAQGAGYEQRDKAALAVKSVHLFESEFERPGGDSVTLRTKRIVVDGPNREREYIVGMSEDVTETRKAQAQVQRLAHYDSLTGLRNRGSFVDEIDRLIAAEAPFALISIDLDRFKAVNDQFGHLAGDAALAQIGDRLRAVAMVATTLARVGGDEFALIVTGPALAERSRILAATIVTALASPIVTRWATVQLGSSVGIALAPDDGDTTEELRQHADLALYRAKQQGRGVVCFFSAEMDRATQDRRGLERDLRAALDSDEITLAYQPVVSTKTEQITSVEALARWCHPIRGPIPPDLFISIAEESGLITQLGTRILCIACEEAMEWPEHIKVAVNISPMQIHAGDLSEVVRNVLTATGLPSHRLQLEVTEGLFLRDVDLTFRELEQLRSLGSHHSSGHWIRDNAWNGRGGRRR
;
A
#
# COMPACT_ATOMS: atom_id res chain seq x y z
N MET A 1 -31.75 -27.15 -106.03
CA MET A 1 -31.82 -28.63 -106.01
C MET A 1 -30.42 -29.17 -106.32
N PRO A 2 -29.96 -30.27 -105.71
CA PRO A 2 -30.03 -30.67 -104.31
C PRO A 2 -28.65 -31.10 -103.73
N ARG A 3 -28.55 -31.06 -102.39
CA ARG A 3 -27.76 -31.91 -101.46
C ARG A 3 -26.29 -32.29 -101.79
N CYS A 4 -25.40 -31.91 -100.89
CA CYS A 4 -24.37 -32.84 -100.36
C CYS A 4 -24.11 -32.51 -98.88
N ASN A 5 -25.06 -32.88 -98.01
CA ASN A 5 -24.71 -33.17 -96.62
C ASN A 5 -24.19 -34.61 -96.67
N THR A 6 -22.87 -34.76 -96.73
CA THR A 6 -22.22 -36.03 -96.48
C THR A 6 -22.34 -36.26 -94.98
N GLU A 7 -23.36 -37.03 -94.56
CA GLU A 7 -23.33 -37.67 -93.24
C GLU A 7 -22.14 -38.62 -93.26
N PHE A 8 -20.98 -38.15 -92.79
CA PHE A 8 -19.88 -39.01 -92.44
C PHE A 8 -20.37 -39.90 -91.31
N MET A 9 -20.33 -41.22 -91.50
CA MET A 9 -20.47 -42.18 -90.41
C MET A 9 -19.45 -41.82 -89.34
N THR A 10 -19.93 -41.28 -88.22
CA THR A 10 -19.07 -40.88 -87.12
C THR A 10 -18.42 -42.14 -86.55
N PHE A 11 -17.09 -42.16 -86.58
CA PHE A 11 -16.22 -43.20 -86.03
C PHE A 11 -16.29 -43.18 -84.49
N ILE A 12 -17.41 -43.60 -83.93
CA ILE A 12 -17.66 -43.53 -82.49
C ILE A 12 -17.21 -44.85 -81.84
N SER A 13 -16.32 -44.71 -80.87
CA SER A 13 -15.87 -45.76 -79.94
C SER A 13 -17.06 -46.59 -79.40
N THR A 14 -16.91 -47.91 -79.31
CA THR A 14 -17.93 -48.83 -78.77
C THR A 14 -18.02 -48.84 -77.25
N LEU A 15 -17.17 -48.07 -76.56
CA LEU A 15 -17.14 -47.97 -75.11
C LEU A 15 -18.44 -47.34 -74.56
N SER A 16 -18.92 -47.86 -73.42
CA SER A 16 -19.99 -47.21 -72.67
C SER A 16 -19.52 -45.85 -72.12
N GLU A 17 -20.45 -44.91 -71.92
CA GLU A 17 -20.12 -43.58 -71.36
C GLU A 17 -19.37 -43.67 -70.03
N ALA A 18 -19.71 -44.65 -69.18
CA ALA A 18 -19.04 -44.89 -67.90
C ALA A 18 -17.59 -45.38 -68.10
N ALA A 19 -17.38 -46.38 -68.97
CA ALA A 19 -16.03 -46.90 -69.25
C ALA A 19 -15.12 -45.85 -69.90
N GLU A 20 -15.69 -44.99 -70.76
CA GLU A 20 -14.97 -43.88 -71.37
C GLU A 20 -14.59 -42.81 -70.33
N THR A 21 -15.49 -42.50 -69.39
CA THR A 21 -15.22 -41.55 -68.30
C THR A 21 -14.08 -42.05 -67.40
N ASP A 22 -14.09 -43.33 -67.03
CA ASP A 22 -13.03 -43.94 -66.21
C ASP A 22 -11.69 -43.93 -66.94
N ARG A 23 -11.69 -44.22 -68.24
CA ARG A 23 -10.50 -44.20 -69.10
C ARG A 23 -9.91 -42.80 -69.24
N LEU A 24 -10.73 -41.78 -69.50
CA LEU A 24 -10.29 -40.39 -69.57
C LEU A 24 -9.74 -39.92 -68.23
N THR A 25 -10.41 -40.28 -67.14
CA THR A 25 -9.93 -40.03 -65.78
C THR A 25 -8.56 -40.69 -65.55
N ALA A 26 -8.38 -41.94 -65.98
CA ALA A 26 -7.10 -42.64 -65.91
C ALA A 26 -6.01 -41.93 -66.73
N LEU A 27 -6.31 -41.50 -67.96
CA LEU A 27 -5.39 -40.78 -68.83
C LEU A 27 -4.96 -39.43 -68.23
N TRP A 28 -5.91 -38.60 -67.78
CA TRP A 28 -5.62 -37.31 -67.16
C TRP A 28 -4.83 -37.47 -65.86
N ASN A 29 -5.11 -38.52 -65.09
CA ASN A 29 -4.35 -38.85 -63.88
C ASN A 29 -2.89 -39.26 -64.14
N MET A 30 -2.53 -39.63 -65.38
CA MET A 30 -1.13 -39.88 -65.75
C MET A 30 -0.35 -38.58 -66.02
N ALA A 31 -1.03 -37.43 -66.15
CA ALA A 31 -0.43 -36.12 -66.39
C ALA A 31 0.60 -36.11 -67.55
N ILE A 32 0.30 -36.86 -68.62
CA ILE A 32 1.21 -37.08 -69.75
C ILE A 32 0.87 -36.28 -71.00
N LEU A 33 -0.39 -35.89 -71.19
CA LEU A 33 -0.82 -35.09 -72.34
C LEU A 33 -0.08 -33.74 -72.37
N ASP A 34 0.24 -33.27 -73.57
CA ASP A 34 0.97 -32.01 -73.84
C ASP A 34 2.36 -31.88 -73.19
N THR A 35 2.91 -32.97 -72.68
CA THR A 35 4.26 -32.95 -72.07
C THR A 35 5.36 -32.94 -73.16
N PRO A 36 6.50 -32.27 -72.93
CA PRO A 36 7.60 -32.20 -73.91
C PRO A 36 8.08 -33.57 -74.40
N ALA A 37 8.65 -33.61 -75.61
CA ALA A 37 9.26 -34.81 -76.18
C ALA A 37 10.25 -35.44 -75.19
N HIS A 38 10.27 -36.76 -75.15
CA HIS A 38 11.09 -37.48 -74.17
C HIS A 38 11.74 -38.69 -74.83
N ARG A 39 13.06 -38.75 -74.71
CA ARG A 39 13.93 -39.68 -75.44
C ARG A 39 13.47 -41.14 -75.34
N ASP A 40 13.06 -41.60 -74.16
CA ASP A 40 12.61 -42.97 -73.95
C ASP A 40 11.40 -43.34 -74.82
N PHE A 41 10.46 -42.42 -75.06
CA PHE A 41 9.30 -42.66 -75.94
C PHE A 41 9.70 -42.64 -77.42
N ASP A 42 10.62 -41.75 -77.80
CA ASP A 42 11.16 -41.65 -79.16
C ASP A 42 11.93 -42.92 -79.55
N GLU A 43 12.68 -43.50 -78.62
CA GLU A 43 13.40 -44.77 -78.80
C GLU A 43 12.41 -45.92 -79.04
N VAL A 44 11.35 -46.03 -78.22
CA VAL A 44 10.32 -47.08 -78.40
C VAL A 44 9.55 -46.91 -79.71
N THR A 45 9.23 -45.67 -80.11
CA THR A 45 8.56 -45.40 -81.39
C THR A 45 9.43 -45.78 -82.59
N ARG A 46 10.74 -45.50 -82.53
CA ARG A 46 11.70 -45.93 -83.57
C ARG A 46 11.81 -47.45 -83.63
N LEU A 47 11.85 -48.12 -82.48
CA LEU A 47 11.89 -49.59 -82.41
C LEU A 47 10.62 -50.21 -83.00
N ALA A 48 9.44 -49.61 -82.79
CA ALA A 48 8.20 -50.07 -83.38
C ALA A 48 8.21 -49.98 -84.91
N ALA A 49 8.68 -48.85 -85.46
CA ALA A 49 8.85 -48.67 -86.90
C ALA A 49 9.81 -49.71 -87.50
N LEU A 50 10.96 -49.94 -86.84
CA LEU A 50 11.94 -50.95 -87.26
C LEU A 50 11.39 -52.37 -87.20
N ALA A 51 10.70 -52.74 -86.12
CA ALA A 51 10.16 -54.08 -85.91
C ALA A 51 9.16 -54.47 -87.00
N LEU A 52 8.38 -53.50 -87.51
CA LEU A 52 7.41 -53.72 -88.58
C LEU A 52 7.94 -53.32 -89.96
N GLY A 53 9.18 -52.84 -90.08
CA GLY A 53 9.76 -52.39 -91.36
C GLY A 53 8.99 -51.23 -92.00
N SER A 54 8.47 -50.29 -91.20
CA SER A 54 7.69 -49.13 -91.63
C SER A 54 8.48 -47.84 -91.44
N GLU A 55 8.14 -46.81 -92.21
CA GLU A 55 8.71 -45.48 -92.06
C GLU A 55 7.99 -44.64 -91.00
N SER A 56 6.72 -44.95 -90.68
CA SER A 56 5.90 -44.13 -89.77
C SER A 56 5.40 -44.89 -88.56
N ALA A 57 5.62 -44.33 -87.38
CA ALA A 57 5.13 -44.88 -86.12
C ALA A 57 4.82 -43.76 -85.12
N ALA A 58 3.95 -44.02 -84.15
CA ALA A 58 3.65 -43.09 -83.07
C ALA A 58 3.27 -43.79 -81.77
N VAL A 59 3.59 -43.14 -80.65
CA VAL A 59 2.89 -43.37 -79.38
C VAL A 59 1.74 -42.38 -79.34
N SER A 60 0.52 -42.87 -79.55
CA SER A 60 -0.70 -42.09 -79.59
C SER A 60 -1.51 -42.30 -78.31
N LEU A 61 -1.91 -41.22 -77.65
CA LEU A 61 -2.80 -41.23 -76.49
C LEU A 61 -4.12 -40.55 -76.86
N VAL A 62 -5.25 -41.18 -76.54
CA VAL A 62 -6.57 -40.70 -76.98
C VAL A 62 -7.28 -39.94 -75.88
N ASP A 63 -7.36 -38.63 -76.02
CA ASP A 63 -8.07 -37.69 -75.15
C ASP A 63 -9.58 -37.61 -75.52
N ASP A 64 -10.33 -36.70 -74.90
CA ASP A 64 -11.76 -36.52 -75.15
C ASP A 64 -12.07 -36.16 -76.61
N ARG A 65 -11.28 -35.27 -77.22
CA ARG A 65 -11.49 -34.68 -78.56
C ARG A 65 -10.38 -34.95 -79.57
N ARG A 66 -9.23 -35.48 -79.14
CA ARG A 66 -8.06 -35.69 -79.99
C ARG A 66 -7.31 -36.98 -79.66
N ALA A 67 -6.58 -37.48 -80.64
CA ALA A 67 -5.46 -38.39 -80.43
C ALA A 67 -4.16 -37.58 -80.45
N TRP A 68 -3.49 -37.50 -79.30
CA TRP A 68 -2.25 -36.74 -79.12
C TRP A 68 -1.03 -37.66 -79.22
N PHE A 69 -0.03 -37.28 -80.00
CA PHE A 69 1.15 -38.09 -80.23
C PHE A 69 2.27 -37.71 -79.25
N LYS A 70 2.49 -38.57 -78.24
CA LYS A 70 3.58 -38.42 -77.27
C LYS A 70 4.95 -38.50 -77.93
N SER A 71 5.04 -39.33 -78.97
CA SER A 71 6.20 -39.52 -79.83
C SER A 71 5.72 -39.91 -81.23
N ARG A 72 6.45 -39.50 -82.27
CA ARG A 72 6.11 -39.73 -83.68
C ARG A 72 7.36 -39.83 -84.56
N LEU A 73 7.28 -40.67 -85.58
CA LEU A 73 8.29 -40.83 -86.63
C LEU A 73 7.61 -40.63 -88.00
N CYS A 74 8.19 -39.79 -88.85
CA CYS A 74 7.73 -39.49 -90.22
C CYS A 74 6.25 -39.05 -90.37
N MET A 75 5.60 -38.64 -89.28
CA MET A 75 4.24 -38.07 -89.29
C MET A 75 4.32 -36.55 -89.11
N PRO A 76 3.70 -35.71 -89.96
CA PRO A 76 3.85 -34.24 -89.87
C PRO A 76 3.04 -33.61 -88.72
N ALA A 77 1.89 -34.16 -88.38
CA ALA A 77 1.03 -33.67 -87.31
C ALA A 77 1.48 -34.20 -85.92
N THR A 78 1.25 -33.42 -84.87
CA THR A 78 1.47 -33.81 -83.46
C THR A 78 0.24 -34.40 -82.79
N GLU A 79 -0.92 -34.26 -83.43
CA GLU A 79 -2.20 -34.80 -82.99
C GLU A 79 -3.16 -34.94 -84.18
N ALA A 80 -4.25 -35.66 -83.99
CA ALA A 80 -5.36 -35.77 -84.93
C ALA A 80 -6.70 -35.66 -84.19
N PRO A 81 -7.79 -35.20 -84.84
CA PRO A 81 -9.13 -35.29 -84.27
C PRO A 81 -9.45 -36.73 -83.88
N ARG A 82 -10.08 -36.93 -82.72
CA ARG A 82 -10.34 -38.27 -82.16
C ARG A 82 -11.16 -39.13 -83.12
N GLU A 83 -12.17 -38.54 -83.77
CA GLU A 83 -13.01 -39.22 -84.74
C GLU A 83 -12.27 -39.68 -86.00
N HIS A 84 -11.07 -39.15 -86.27
CA HIS A 84 -10.27 -39.55 -87.44
C HIS A 84 -9.19 -40.57 -87.08
N ALA A 85 -8.74 -40.61 -85.83
CA ALA A 85 -7.55 -41.37 -85.45
C ALA A 85 -7.81 -42.89 -85.37
N PHE A 86 -7.01 -43.69 -86.09
CA PHE A 86 -7.12 -45.16 -86.08
C PHE A 86 -6.91 -45.77 -84.68
N CYS A 87 -6.16 -45.10 -83.79
CA CYS A 87 -5.95 -45.56 -82.43
C CYS A 87 -7.24 -45.63 -81.59
N THR A 88 -8.29 -44.90 -82.00
CA THR A 88 -9.62 -44.98 -81.38
C THR A 88 -10.22 -46.39 -81.50
N LEU A 89 -9.86 -47.15 -82.55
CA LEU A 89 -10.32 -48.53 -82.76
C LEU A 89 -9.84 -49.49 -81.67
N ALA A 90 -8.74 -49.17 -80.99
CA ALA A 90 -8.11 -50.03 -79.98
C ALA A 90 -8.52 -49.71 -78.54
N LEU A 91 -9.39 -48.71 -78.32
CA LEU A 91 -9.77 -48.30 -76.96
C LEU A 91 -10.56 -49.37 -76.21
N ASP A 92 -11.29 -50.22 -76.94
CA ASP A 92 -12.08 -51.35 -76.40
C ASP A 92 -11.36 -52.70 -76.59
N SER A 93 -10.07 -52.67 -76.96
CA SER A 93 -9.26 -53.87 -77.21
C SER A 93 -8.05 -53.92 -76.29
N VAL A 94 -7.77 -55.12 -75.77
CA VAL A 94 -6.52 -55.43 -75.06
C VAL A 94 -5.50 -56.17 -75.94
N VAL A 95 -5.86 -56.43 -77.20
CA VAL A 95 -4.99 -57.08 -78.20
C VAL A 95 -4.65 -56.09 -79.32
N PRO A 96 -3.47 -56.23 -79.97
CA PRO A 96 -3.11 -55.40 -81.11
C PRO A 96 -4.12 -55.50 -82.26
N ILE A 97 -4.42 -54.36 -82.87
CA ILE A 97 -5.27 -54.25 -84.05
C ILE A 97 -4.38 -54.11 -85.28
N VAL A 98 -4.62 -54.96 -86.29
CA VAL A 98 -3.92 -54.91 -87.58
C VAL A 98 -4.96 -54.73 -88.69
N ILE A 99 -4.69 -53.79 -89.59
CA ILE A 99 -5.47 -53.45 -90.78
C ILE A 99 -4.51 -53.50 -91.96
N LEU A 100 -4.65 -54.55 -92.77
CA LEU A 100 -3.77 -54.86 -93.89
C LEU A 100 -3.97 -53.92 -95.08
N ASP A 101 -5.21 -53.52 -95.34
CA ASP A 101 -5.56 -52.46 -96.30
C ASP A 101 -6.74 -51.64 -95.77
N THR A 102 -6.52 -50.37 -95.45
CA THR A 102 -7.57 -49.48 -94.93
C THR A 102 -8.67 -49.19 -95.95
N HIS A 103 -8.44 -49.40 -97.25
CA HIS A 103 -9.48 -49.27 -98.28
C HIS A 103 -10.38 -50.50 -98.38
N ALA A 104 -9.90 -51.67 -97.90
CA ALA A 104 -10.64 -52.92 -97.91
C ALA A 104 -11.30 -53.24 -96.56
N ASP A 105 -10.91 -52.55 -95.48
CA ASP A 105 -11.43 -52.78 -94.14
C ASP A 105 -12.64 -51.87 -93.85
N VAL A 106 -13.79 -52.47 -93.57
CA VAL A 106 -15.04 -51.75 -93.26
C VAL A 106 -14.88 -50.82 -92.06
N ARG A 107 -13.96 -51.11 -91.14
CA ARG A 107 -13.67 -50.26 -89.98
C ARG A 107 -12.98 -48.97 -90.37
N CYS A 108 -12.56 -48.79 -91.63
CA CYS A 108 -11.86 -47.62 -92.16
C CYS A 108 -12.64 -46.84 -93.22
N GLU A 109 -13.87 -47.28 -93.54
CA GLU A 109 -14.69 -46.67 -94.57
C GLU A 109 -15.01 -45.21 -94.25
N GLY A 110 -14.76 -44.31 -95.22
CA GLY A 110 -15.01 -42.87 -95.06
C GLY A 110 -14.05 -42.12 -94.13
N ASN A 111 -13.02 -42.78 -93.56
CA ASN A 111 -12.05 -42.12 -92.69
C ASN A 111 -11.17 -41.11 -93.47
N PRO A 112 -11.11 -39.82 -93.08
CA PRO A 112 -10.31 -38.83 -93.79
C PRO A 112 -8.81 -39.14 -93.92
N LEU A 113 -8.25 -39.94 -93.01
CA LEU A 113 -6.83 -40.34 -93.05
C LEU A 113 -6.50 -41.37 -94.13
N THR A 114 -7.51 -41.95 -94.79
CA THR A 114 -7.33 -42.91 -95.90
C THR A 114 -7.57 -42.27 -97.26
N LEU A 115 -8.06 -41.03 -97.31
CA LEU A 115 -8.44 -40.32 -98.54
C LEU A 115 -7.25 -39.59 -99.19
N GLY A 116 -7.25 -39.53 -100.53
CA GLY A 116 -6.22 -38.83 -101.31
C GLY A 116 -4.96 -39.66 -101.60
N PRO A 117 -4.02 -39.12 -102.41
CA PRO A 117 -2.82 -39.86 -102.86
C PRO A 117 -1.79 -40.15 -101.74
N ASP A 118 -1.89 -39.46 -100.61
CA ASP A 118 -1.00 -39.62 -99.44
C ASP A 118 -1.69 -40.31 -98.24
N GLY A 119 -2.89 -40.88 -98.45
CA GLY A 119 -3.65 -41.56 -97.40
C GLY A 119 -2.95 -42.82 -96.86
N TYR A 120 -3.15 -43.13 -95.59
CA TYR A 120 -2.61 -44.34 -94.98
C TYR A 120 -3.40 -45.56 -95.45
N ARG A 121 -2.67 -46.58 -95.92
CA ARG A 121 -3.19 -47.85 -96.44
C ARG A 121 -2.97 -49.01 -95.48
N PHE A 122 -2.09 -48.88 -94.50
CA PHE A 122 -1.85 -49.91 -93.48
C PHE A 122 -1.84 -49.28 -92.09
N TYR A 123 -2.36 -50.02 -91.10
CA TYR A 123 -2.30 -49.65 -89.69
C TYR A 123 -2.09 -50.89 -88.82
N ALA A 124 -1.10 -50.85 -87.93
CA ALA A 124 -0.97 -51.78 -86.82
C ALA A 124 -0.82 -50.99 -85.52
N GLY A 125 -1.66 -51.26 -84.51
CA GLY A 125 -1.63 -50.56 -83.23
C GLY A 125 -1.78 -51.52 -82.06
N ALA A 126 -0.79 -51.54 -81.17
CA ALA A 126 -0.86 -52.24 -79.91
C ALA A 126 -1.40 -51.30 -78.80
N PRO A 127 -2.39 -51.73 -78.00
CA PRO A 127 -2.97 -50.89 -76.97
C PRO A 127 -2.00 -50.63 -75.81
N ILE A 128 -1.98 -49.39 -75.33
CA ILE A 128 -1.23 -48.96 -74.14
C ILE A 128 -2.18 -49.05 -72.95
N VAL A 129 -2.14 -50.17 -72.22
CA VAL A 129 -3.07 -50.47 -71.13
C VAL A 129 -2.38 -50.27 -69.79
N THR A 130 -2.98 -49.51 -68.89
CA THR A 130 -2.51 -49.29 -67.51
C THR A 130 -2.64 -50.54 -66.64
N SER A 131 -1.97 -50.59 -65.48
CA SER A 131 -2.13 -51.64 -64.48
C SER A 131 -3.57 -51.77 -63.96
N ALA A 132 -4.36 -50.70 -64.05
CA ALA A 132 -5.78 -50.67 -63.71
C ALA A 132 -6.70 -51.19 -64.83
N GLY A 133 -6.14 -51.57 -65.98
CA GLY A 133 -6.88 -52.13 -67.12
C GLY A 133 -7.43 -51.10 -68.11
N HIS A 134 -7.15 -49.81 -67.94
CA HIS A 134 -7.62 -48.76 -68.87
C HIS A 134 -6.67 -48.59 -70.06
N CYS A 135 -7.19 -48.67 -71.28
CA CYS A 135 -6.45 -48.39 -72.51
C CYS A 135 -6.33 -46.86 -72.74
N LEU A 136 -5.11 -46.33 -72.71
CA LEU A 136 -4.85 -44.90 -72.86
C LEU A 136 -4.73 -44.47 -74.33
N GLY A 137 -4.45 -45.41 -75.23
CA GLY A 137 -4.20 -45.19 -76.65
C GLY A 137 -3.40 -46.35 -77.23
N THR A 138 -2.56 -46.10 -78.24
CA THR A 138 -1.78 -47.15 -78.92
C THR A 138 -0.34 -46.75 -79.19
N LEU A 139 0.55 -47.73 -79.17
CA LEU A 139 1.78 -47.69 -79.95
C LEU A 139 1.46 -48.23 -81.33
N CYS A 140 1.56 -47.39 -82.36
CA CYS A 140 1.11 -47.73 -83.70
C CYS A 140 2.15 -47.47 -84.78
N VAL A 141 1.95 -48.16 -85.90
CA VAL A 141 2.75 -48.13 -87.12
C VAL A 141 1.80 -47.97 -88.30
N LEU A 142 2.15 -47.11 -89.27
CA LEU A 142 1.30 -46.80 -90.42
C LEU A 142 2.13 -46.77 -91.71
N ASP A 143 1.55 -47.23 -92.82
CA ASP A 143 2.16 -47.07 -94.16
C ASP A 143 1.16 -46.55 -95.18
N ARG A 144 1.71 -46.01 -96.28
CA ARG A 144 0.95 -45.56 -97.46
C ARG A 144 0.67 -46.67 -98.48
N GLN A 145 1.23 -47.86 -98.27
CA GLN A 145 0.97 -49.04 -99.10
C GLN A 145 0.27 -50.11 -98.25
N PRO A 146 -0.69 -50.87 -98.82
CA PRO A 146 -1.29 -52.01 -98.14
C PRO A 146 -0.25 -53.12 -97.98
N ARG A 147 -0.49 -54.02 -97.02
CA ARG A 147 0.35 -55.20 -96.76
C ARG A 147 -0.43 -56.47 -97.00
N GLU A 148 0.22 -57.52 -97.53
CA GLU A 148 -0.43 -58.83 -97.69
C GLU A 148 -0.61 -59.56 -96.36
N ASN A 149 0.36 -59.44 -95.45
CA ASN A 149 0.31 -59.99 -94.11
C ASN A 149 1.22 -59.20 -93.14
N VAL A 150 1.05 -59.46 -91.84
CA VAL A 150 2.00 -59.06 -90.79
C VAL A 150 2.32 -60.32 -89.97
N PRO A 151 3.58 -60.78 -89.94
CA PRO A 151 3.95 -61.96 -89.16
C PRO A 151 3.59 -61.83 -87.67
N PRO A 152 3.15 -62.92 -87.00
CA PRO A 152 2.79 -62.88 -85.58
C PRO A 152 3.92 -62.36 -84.69
N GLU A 153 5.18 -62.65 -85.00
CA GLU A 153 6.32 -62.11 -84.24
C GLU A 153 6.41 -60.58 -84.26
N GLN A 154 6.02 -59.93 -85.37
CA GLN A 154 6.01 -58.47 -85.46
C GLN A 154 4.85 -57.86 -84.66
N VAL A 155 3.68 -58.53 -84.67
CA VAL A 155 2.54 -58.13 -83.86
C VAL A 155 2.86 -58.25 -82.36
N GLN A 156 3.55 -59.33 -81.96
CA GLN A 156 4.00 -59.52 -80.58
C GLN A 156 5.07 -58.49 -80.19
N ALA A 157 6.03 -58.20 -81.07
CA ALA A 157 7.03 -57.16 -80.81
C ALA A 157 6.38 -55.78 -80.58
N LEU A 158 5.34 -55.44 -81.34
CA LEU A 158 4.59 -54.20 -81.14
C LEU A 158 3.86 -54.18 -79.78
N ALA A 159 3.30 -55.32 -79.34
CA ALA A 159 2.66 -55.46 -78.04
C ALA A 159 3.65 -55.32 -76.87
N ASP A 160 4.82 -55.96 -76.96
CA ASP A 160 5.87 -55.88 -75.94
C ASP A 160 6.39 -54.44 -75.80
N LEU A 161 6.60 -53.76 -76.93
CA LEU A 161 6.98 -52.35 -76.95
C LEU A 161 5.89 -51.45 -76.35
N ALA A 162 4.60 -51.72 -76.59
CA ALA A 162 3.50 -51.00 -75.96
C ALA A 162 3.50 -51.20 -74.43
N GLY A 163 3.84 -52.38 -73.94
CA GLY A 163 4.04 -52.66 -72.51
C GLY A 163 5.17 -51.82 -71.89
N ILE A 164 6.28 -51.62 -72.61
CA ILE A 164 7.35 -50.71 -72.19
C ILE A 164 6.83 -49.27 -72.12
N VAL A 165 6.05 -48.82 -73.10
CA VAL A 165 5.41 -47.50 -73.07
C VAL A 165 4.55 -47.35 -71.81
N THR A 166 3.68 -48.32 -71.49
CA THR A 166 2.90 -48.30 -70.23
C THR A 166 3.80 -48.09 -69.02
N GLY A 167 4.87 -48.89 -68.88
CA GLY A 167 5.79 -48.80 -67.74
C GLY A 167 6.46 -47.41 -67.62
N LEU A 168 6.82 -46.79 -68.75
CA LEU A 168 7.38 -45.43 -68.76
C LEU A 168 6.38 -44.38 -68.30
N ILE A 169 5.11 -44.49 -68.69
CA ILE A 169 4.03 -43.58 -68.27
C ILE A 169 3.80 -43.68 -66.76
N GLU A 170 3.69 -44.89 -66.23
CA GLU A 170 3.42 -45.10 -64.80
C GLU A 170 4.61 -44.68 -63.91
N ALA A 171 5.84 -45.00 -64.32
CA ALA A 171 7.05 -44.61 -63.58
C ALA A 171 7.24 -43.07 -63.50
N ARG A 172 6.76 -42.32 -64.50
CA ARG A 172 6.75 -40.84 -64.46
C ARG A 172 5.80 -40.34 -63.38
N ARG A 173 4.60 -40.89 -63.29
CA ARG A 173 3.58 -40.50 -62.30
C ARG A 173 4.06 -40.69 -60.86
N PHE A 174 4.68 -41.84 -60.56
CA PHE A 174 5.20 -42.10 -59.22
C PHE A 174 6.29 -41.11 -58.80
N ARG A 175 7.18 -40.71 -59.70
CA ARG A 175 8.20 -39.68 -59.43
C ARG A 175 7.59 -38.32 -59.11
N GLN A 176 6.60 -37.89 -59.90
CA GLN A 176 5.96 -36.59 -59.72
C GLN A 176 5.19 -36.48 -58.39
N ILE A 177 4.51 -37.55 -57.96
CA ILE A 177 3.83 -37.60 -56.66
C ILE A 177 4.84 -37.50 -55.51
N GLY A 178 6.00 -38.17 -55.62
CA GLY A 178 7.07 -38.10 -54.62
C GLY A 178 7.68 -36.70 -54.48
N GLU A 179 7.89 -36.00 -55.61
CA GLU A 179 8.41 -34.62 -55.62
C GLU A 179 7.43 -33.63 -54.97
N ILE A 180 6.13 -33.73 -55.29
CA ILE A 180 5.10 -32.87 -54.70
C ILE A 180 4.99 -33.11 -53.19
N ALA A 181 4.99 -34.37 -52.74
CA ALA A 181 4.94 -34.69 -51.32
C ALA A 181 6.14 -34.10 -50.55
N THR A 182 7.33 -34.12 -51.16
CA THR A 182 8.55 -33.52 -50.57
C THR A 182 8.43 -32.00 -50.48
N GLN A 183 7.97 -31.33 -51.54
CA GLN A 183 7.79 -29.88 -51.55
C GLN A 183 6.73 -29.40 -50.53
N VAL A 184 5.62 -30.14 -50.38
CA VAL A 184 4.58 -29.80 -49.39
C VAL A 184 5.14 -29.87 -47.97
N VAL A 185 5.94 -30.91 -47.67
CA VAL A 185 6.58 -31.09 -46.36
C VAL A 185 7.65 -30.03 -46.07
N ASP A 186 8.34 -29.51 -47.08
CA ASP A 186 9.34 -28.45 -46.89
C ASP A 186 8.75 -27.06 -46.61
N VAL A 187 7.49 -26.82 -47.00
CA VAL A 187 6.79 -25.54 -46.74
C VAL A 187 6.05 -25.55 -45.39
N THR A 188 5.91 -26.71 -44.73
CA THR A 188 5.24 -26.77 -43.41
C THR A 188 6.08 -26.08 -42.33
N SER A 189 5.43 -25.40 -41.40
CA SER A 189 6.07 -24.83 -40.20
C SER A 189 6.48 -25.88 -39.16
N ASP A 190 5.90 -27.08 -39.25
CA ASP A 190 6.16 -28.17 -38.31
C ASP A 190 7.43 -28.91 -38.73
N ALA A 191 8.28 -29.26 -37.76
CA ALA A 191 9.45 -30.07 -38.02
C ALA A 191 9.01 -31.51 -38.34
N ILE A 192 9.37 -32.00 -39.53
CA ILE A 192 9.02 -33.34 -40.00
C ILE A 192 10.30 -34.13 -40.21
N LEU A 193 10.35 -35.30 -39.59
CA LEU A 193 11.46 -36.24 -39.72
C LEU A 193 10.95 -37.66 -39.92
N CYS A 194 11.73 -38.47 -40.63
CA CYS A 194 11.51 -39.91 -40.73
C CYS A 194 12.74 -40.66 -40.21
N VAL A 195 12.51 -41.80 -39.56
CA VAL A 195 13.56 -42.71 -39.11
C VAL A 195 13.29 -44.12 -39.62
N ASP A 196 14.36 -44.83 -39.96
CA ASP A 196 14.29 -46.23 -40.34
C ASP A 196 14.15 -47.17 -39.13
N GLY A 197 14.04 -48.48 -39.37
CA GLY A 197 13.92 -49.49 -38.30
C GLY A 197 15.14 -49.58 -37.38
N ALA A 198 16.32 -49.09 -37.80
CA ALA A 198 17.53 -49.01 -36.99
C ALA A 198 17.60 -47.71 -36.17
N GLY A 199 16.69 -46.77 -36.41
CA GLY A 199 16.62 -45.47 -35.71
C GLY A 199 17.47 -44.38 -36.35
N ALA A 200 17.97 -44.61 -37.57
CA ALA A 200 18.69 -43.59 -38.33
C ALA A 200 17.69 -42.68 -39.05
N ILE A 201 17.96 -41.38 -39.02
CA ILE A 201 17.14 -40.35 -39.67
C ILE A 201 17.32 -40.48 -41.19
N THR A 202 16.21 -40.70 -41.90
CA THR A 202 16.16 -40.84 -43.36
C THR A 202 15.58 -39.62 -44.05
N PHE A 203 14.86 -38.77 -43.31
CA PHE A 203 14.26 -37.55 -43.84
C PHE A 203 14.26 -36.45 -42.78
N TRP A 204 14.52 -35.22 -43.23
CA TRP A 204 14.63 -34.04 -42.37
C TRP A 204 14.28 -32.78 -43.16
N ASN A 205 13.11 -32.18 -42.87
CA ASN A 205 12.61 -31.01 -43.61
C ASN A 205 13.24 -29.69 -43.16
N ARG A 206 13.00 -28.62 -43.93
CA ARG A 206 13.51 -27.28 -43.61
C ARG A 206 13.10 -26.77 -42.23
N ALA A 207 11.87 -27.03 -41.78
CA ALA A 207 11.42 -26.60 -40.45
C ALA A 207 12.17 -27.31 -39.32
N ALA A 208 12.54 -28.59 -39.49
CA ALA A 208 13.39 -29.31 -38.54
C ALA A 208 14.80 -28.69 -38.46
N GLU A 209 15.35 -28.21 -39.58
CA GLU A 209 16.63 -27.48 -39.56
C GLU A 209 16.56 -26.20 -38.73
N VAL A 210 15.50 -25.42 -38.91
CA VAL A 210 15.30 -24.16 -38.16
C VAL A 210 15.05 -24.45 -36.68
N MET A 211 14.23 -25.47 -36.38
CA MET A 211 13.85 -25.80 -35.01
C MET A 211 15.02 -26.37 -34.20
N PHE A 212 15.78 -27.32 -34.75
CA PHE A 212 16.84 -27.99 -33.98
C PHE A 212 18.25 -27.47 -34.27
N GLY A 213 18.44 -26.68 -35.32
CA GLY A 213 19.73 -26.11 -35.71
C GLY A 213 20.65 -27.08 -36.47
N HIS A 214 20.22 -28.32 -36.70
CA HIS A 214 20.93 -29.30 -37.52
C HIS A 214 20.47 -29.21 -38.97
N SER A 215 21.39 -29.00 -39.91
CA SER A 215 21.07 -29.10 -41.34
C SER A 215 20.69 -30.54 -41.71
N SER A 216 19.92 -30.71 -42.79
CA SER A 216 19.50 -32.02 -43.30
C SER A 216 20.71 -32.91 -43.60
N ALA A 217 21.79 -32.35 -44.14
CA ALA A 217 23.05 -33.05 -44.38
C ALA A 217 23.75 -33.53 -43.09
N GLN A 218 23.56 -32.85 -41.96
CA GLN A 218 24.08 -33.26 -40.66
C GLN A 218 23.17 -34.26 -39.95
N ALA A 219 21.85 -34.15 -40.17
CA ALA A 219 20.85 -34.96 -39.49
C ALA A 219 20.64 -36.32 -40.14
N ILE A 220 20.61 -36.38 -41.49
CA ILE A 220 20.42 -37.64 -42.22
C ILE A 220 21.56 -38.62 -41.90
N GLY A 221 21.20 -39.86 -41.56
CA GLY A 221 22.11 -40.92 -41.15
C GLY A 221 22.49 -40.91 -39.66
N GLN A 222 22.14 -39.85 -38.91
CA GLN A 222 22.32 -39.82 -37.46
C GLN A 222 21.13 -40.46 -36.73
N THR A 223 21.30 -40.74 -35.44
CA THR A 223 20.20 -41.20 -34.57
C THR A 223 19.41 -40.02 -34.01
N LEU A 224 18.23 -40.29 -33.44
CA LEU A 224 17.41 -39.29 -32.73
C LEU A 224 18.11 -38.64 -31.52
N ASP A 225 19.29 -39.11 -31.13
CA ASP A 225 20.08 -38.52 -30.03
C ASP A 225 20.50 -37.08 -30.29
N ILE A 226 20.48 -36.61 -31.54
CA ILE A 226 20.77 -35.21 -31.87
C ILE A 226 19.70 -34.25 -31.32
N ILE A 227 18.45 -34.71 -31.14
CA ILE A 227 17.34 -33.90 -30.61
C ILE A 227 16.83 -34.33 -29.23
N LEU A 228 17.32 -35.45 -28.70
CA LEU A 228 16.90 -35.96 -27.39
C LEU A 228 17.83 -35.48 -26.26
N PRO A 229 17.28 -34.97 -25.15
CA PRO A 229 18.03 -34.73 -23.91
C PRO A 229 18.68 -36.02 -23.39
N ALA A 230 19.88 -35.89 -22.81
CA ALA A 230 20.63 -37.04 -22.30
C ALA A 230 19.87 -37.82 -21.20
N THR A 231 19.06 -37.11 -20.42
CA THR A 231 18.20 -37.67 -19.36
C THR A 231 17.12 -38.61 -19.91
N HIS A 232 16.66 -38.38 -21.16
CA HIS A 232 15.54 -39.10 -21.76
C HIS A 232 15.97 -40.10 -22.85
N ALA A 233 17.21 -40.03 -23.34
CA ALA A 233 17.74 -40.88 -24.40
C ALA A 233 17.57 -42.39 -24.12
N ALA A 234 17.94 -42.86 -22.93
CA ALA A 234 17.86 -44.28 -22.58
C ALA A 234 16.43 -44.82 -22.46
N ALA A 235 15.46 -43.98 -22.12
CA ALA A 235 14.04 -44.35 -22.11
C ALA A 235 13.49 -44.41 -23.54
N HIS A 236 13.86 -43.42 -24.37
CA HIS A 236 13.46 -43.35 -25.76
C HIS A 236 14.03 -44.52 -26.59
N HIS A 237 15.31 -44.87 -26.44
CA HIS A 237 15.93 -46.02 -27.12
C HIS A 237 15.20 -47.33 -26.82
N ARG A 238 14.86 -47.58 -25.55
CA ARG A 238 14.10 -48.77 -25.14
C ARG A 238 12.68 -48.77 -25.73
N GLY A 239 12.02 -47.62 -25.76
CA GLY A 239 10.72 -47.45 -26.40
C GLY A 239 10.76 -47.71 -27.90
N PHE A 240 11.77 -47.16 -28.58
CA PHE A 240 11.99 -47.31 -30.01
C PHE A 240 12.29 -48.76 -30.39
N ALA A 241 13.25 -49.41 -29.73
CA ALA A 241 13.59 -50.81 -29.97
C ALA A 241 12.38 -51.75 -29.82
N ARG A 242 11.52 -51.49 -28.83
CA ARG A 242 10.26 -52.22 -28.65
C ARG A 242 9.27 -51.99 -29.80
N ALA A 243 9.14 -50.73 -30.25
CA ALA A 243 8.24 -50.37 -31.34
C ALA A 243 8.71 -50.94 -32.69
N SER A 244 10.02 -50.93 -32.97
CA SER A 244 10.63 -51.50 -34.18
C SER A 244 10.52 -53.03 -34.22
N ALA A 245 10.50 -53.70 -33.07
CA ALA A 245 10.24 -55.14 -32.96
C ALA A 245 8.74 -55.54 -33.07
N GLY A 246 7.86 -54.60 -33.41
CA GLY A 246 6.42 -54.85 -33.57
C GLY A 246 5.60 -54.74 -32.29
N GLY A 247 6.19 -54.30 -31.18
CA GLY A 247 5.46 -54.05 -29.93
C GLY A 247 4.42 -52.92 -30.03
N ARG A 248 3.37 -52.97 -29.20
CA ARG A 248 2.39 -51.88 -29.09
C ARG A 248 3.06 -50.63 -28.52
N THR A 249 2.93 -49.51 -29.23
CA THR A 249 3.30 -48.17 -28.75
C THR A 249 2.04 -47.37 -28.45
N THR A 250 2.04 -46.61 -27.36
CA THR A 250 0.94 -45.72 -26.95
C THR A 250 0.97 -44.36 -27.64
N LEU A 251 2.01 -44.09 -28.43
CA LEU A 251 2.29 -42.79 -29.05
C LEU A 251 1.78 -42.67 -30.50
N VAL A 252 1.46 -43.79 -31.15
CA VAL A 252 0.94 -43.76 -32.52
C VAL A 252 -0.51 -43.25 -32.49
N GLY A 253 -0.78 -42.16 -33.20
CA GLY A 253 -2.09 -41.52 -33.26
C GLY A 253 -2.44 -40.62 -32.06
N LYS A 254 -1.48 -40.34 -31.17
CA LYS A 254 -1.64 -39.36 -30.07
C LYS A 254 -0.51 -38.35 -30.12
N SER A 255 -0.83 -37.07 -29.89
CA SER A 255 0.18 -36.07 -29.60
C SER A 255 0.65 -36.20 -28.16
N VAL A 256 1.97 -36.13 -27.94
CA VAL A 256 2.57 -36.12 -26.60
C VAL A 256 3.51 -34.94 -26.44
N GLU A 257 3.50 -34.34 -25.26
CA GLU A 257 4.45 -33.30 -24.90
C GLU A 257 5.75 -33.92 -24.38
N LEU A 258 6.87 -33.50 -24.94
CA LEU A 258 8.22 -33.95 -24.58
C LEU A 258 9.16 -32.76 -24.50
N THR A 259 10.35 -33.01 -23.96
CA THR A 259 11.47 -32.06 -24.03
C THR A 259 12.43 -32.50 -25.13
N ALA A 260 12.78 -31.58 -26.02
CA ALA A 260 13.83 -31.77 -27.00
C ALA A 260 15.00 -30.82 -26.71
N LYS A 261 16.12 -31.05 -27.37
CA LYS A 261 17.29 -30.16 -27.34
C LYS A 261 17.59 -29.61 -28.74
N ARG A 262 18.13 -28.39 -28.79
CA ARG A 262 18.73 -27.82 -30.00
C ARG A 262 20.22 -28.17 -30.08
N ILE A 263 20.86 -27.83 -31.19
CA ILE A 263 22.30 -28.06 -31.43
C ILE A 263 23.21 -27.38 -30.39
N ASP A 264 22.78 -26.27 -29.80
CA ASP A 264 23.47 -25.56 -28.71
C ASP A 264 23.25 -26.20 -27.33
N SER A 265 22.59 -27.36 -27.28
CA SER A 265 22.16 -28.09 -26.08
C SER A 265 21.09 -27.40 -25.24
N SER A 266 20.49 -26.29 -25.70
CA SER A 266 19.32 -25.71 -25.03
C SER A 266 18.13 -26.65 -25.12
N GLU A 267 17.48 -26.89 -23.98
CA GLU A 267 16.29 -27.71 -23.91
C GLU A 267 15.02 -26.86 -24.06
N PHE A 268 14.05 -27.36 -24.82
CA PHE A 268 12.77 -26.68 -25.06
C PHE A 268 11.61 -27.68 -25.17
N PRO A 269 10.39 -27.27 -24.81
CA PRO A 269 9.22 -28.14 -24.88
C PRO A 269 8.73 -28.30 -26.32
N ILE A 270 8.43 -29.53 -26.70
CA ILE A 270 7.87 -29.90 -27.99
C ILE A 270 6.58 -30.72 -27.85
N GLU A 271 5.72 -30.65 -28.85
CA GLU A 271 4.62 -31.59 -29.06
C GLU A 271 4.98 -32.53 -30.22
N LEU A 272 4.98 -33.84 -29.98
CA LEU A 272 5.34 -34.87 -30.95
C LEU A 272 4.11 -35.72 -31.31
N SER A 273 3.82 -35.84 -32.60
CA SER A 273 2.87 -36.81 -33.15
C SER A 273 3.63 -37.85 -33.98
N LEU A 274 3.41 -39.14 -33.69
CA LEU A 274 4.12 -40.25 -34.35
C LEU A 274 3.20 -41.06 -35.28
N ALA A 275 3.70 -41.34 -36.48
CA ALA A 275 3.11 -42.29 -37.44
C ALA A 275 4.11 -43.42 -37.76
N ARG A 276 3.59 -44.60 -38.12
CA ARG A 276 4.39 -45.79 -38.45
C ARG A 276 3.93 -46.42 -39.76
N TRP A 277 4.86 -46.82 -40.61
CA TRP A 277 4.60 -47.63 -41.82
C TRP A 277 5.66 -48.73 -42.01
N GLY A 278 5.41 -49.69 -42.91
CA GLY A 278 6.27 -50.86 -43.12
C GLY A 278 5.65 -52.18 -42.64
N SER A 279 6.38 -53.29 -42.80
CA SER A 279 5.91 -54.65 -42.50
C SER A 279 6.93 -55.44 -41.66
N LEU A 280 6.51 -56.57 -41.09
CA LEU A 280 7.38 -57.46 -40.32
C LEU A 280 8.54 -58.06 -41.15
N GLU A 281 8.37 -58.20 -42.46
CA GLU A 281 9.40 -58.76 -43.37
C GLU A 281 10.40 -57.70 -43.85
N GLY A 282 10.01 -56.42 -43.87
CA GLY A 282 10.84 -55.30 -44.37
C GLY A 282 11.28 -54.28 -43.31
N GLY A 283 10.89 -54.46 -42.06
CA GLY A 283 11.12 -53.50 -40.97
C GLY A 283 10.05 -52.38 -40.92
N TYR A 284 9.89 -51.78 -39.74
CA TYR A 284 9.01 -50.63 -39.52
C TYR A 284 9.79 -49.32 -39.55
N ASN A 285 9.25 -48.32 -40.24
CA ASN A 285 9.74 -46.95 -40.27
C ASN A 285 8.76 -46.04 -39.52
N PHE A 286 9.27 -44.91 -39.03
CA PHE A 286 8.48 -43.95 -38.25
C PHE A 286 8.63 -42.54 -38.80
N ALA A 287 7.56 -41.76 -38.75
CA ALA A 287 7.58 -40.32 -39.00
C ALA A 287 7.15 -39.59 -37.73
N GLY A 288 7.90 -38.55 -37.39
CA GLY A 288 7.58 -37.62 -36.32
C GLY A 288 7.22 -36.26 -36.92
N ILE A 289 6.07 -35.73 -36.51
CA ILE A 289 5.72 -34.32 -36.68
C ILE A 289 5.94 -33.65 -35.32
N ILE A 290 6.77 -32.61 -35.29
CA ILE A 290 7.17 -31.94 -34.06
C ILE A 290 6.82 -30.45 -34.14
N ARG A 291 6.17 -29.95 -33.09
CA ARG A 291 5.82 -28.54 -32.91
C ARG A 291 6.53 -27.96 -31.70
N ASP A 292 7.01 -26.72 -31.81
CA ASP A 292 7.57 -25.98 -30.68
C ASP A 292 6.44 -25.47 -29.77
N ALA A 293 6.44 -25.87 -28.50
CA ALA A 293 5.42 -25.51 -27.51
C ALA A 293 5.86 -24.36 -26.58
N THR A 294 6.99 -23.70 -26.84
CA THR A 294 7.61 -22.71 -25.95
C THR A 294 6.71 -21.49 -25.71
N ALA A 295 6.24 -20.84 -26.78
CA ALA A 295 5.43 -19.62 -26.69
C ALA A 295 4.09 -19.86 -25.97
N ARG A 296 3.44 -20.99 -26.28
CA ARG A 296 2.21 -21.40 -25.61
C ARG A 296 2.41 -21.58 -24.11
N ARG A 297 3.48 -22.29 -23.69
CA ARG A 297 3.79 -22.49 -22.27
C ARG A 297 4.14 -21.21 -21.53
N MET A 298 4.83 -20.26 -22.18
CA MET A 298 5.12 -18.97 -21.57
C MET A 298 3.83 -18.19 -21.27
N LEU A 299 2.91 -18.10 -22.23
CA LEU A 299 1.62 -17.44 -22.05
C LEU A 299 0.75 -18.11 -20.96
N GLU A 300 0.69 -19.44 -20.95
CA GLU A 300 -0.05 -20.18 -19.91
C GLU A 300 0.53 -19.91 -18.52
N ARG A 301 1.86 -19.95 -18.36
CA ARG A 301 2.54 -19.64 -17.10
C ARG A 301 2.38 -18.20 -16.68
N GLU A 302 2.52 -17.24 -17.60
CA GLU A 302 2.31 -15.82 -17.31
C GLU A 302 0.88 -15.56 -16.82
N ARG A 303 -0.12 -16.19 -17.45
CA ARG A 303 -1.52 -16.09 -17.02
C ARG A 303 -1.74 -16.70 -15.63
N GLU A 304 -1.16 -17.87 -15.36
CA GLU A 304 -1.24 -18.51 -14.05
C GLU A 304 -0.55 -17.67 -12.96
N GLN A 305 0.62 -17.13 -13.24
CA GLN A 305 1.35 -16.25 -12.32
C GLN A 305 0.59 -14.95 -12.08
N ALA A 306 0.06 -14.30 -13.12
CA ALA A 306 -0.74 -13.09 -12.99
C ALA A 306 -1.99 -13.33 -12.14
N LYS A 307 -2.69 -14.46 -12.36
CA LYS A 307 -3.85 -14.85 -11.54
C LYS A 307 -3.45 -15.08 -10.09
N ALA A 308 -2.41 -15.89 -9.83
CA ALA A 308 -1.95 -16.18 -8.48
C ALA A 308 -1.50 -14.92 -7.73
N PHE A 309 -0.85 -13.98 -8.43
CA PHE A 309 -0.47 -12.69 -7.89
C PHE A 309 -1.70 -11.86 -7.49
N LEU A 310 -2.71 -11.73 -8.36
CA LEU A 310 -3.94 -10.99 -8.07
C LEU A 310 -4.72 -11.61 -6.90
N ASP A 311 -4.88 -12.93 -6.88
CA ASP A 311 -5.53 -13.65 -5.77
C ASP A 311 -4.80 -13.38 -4.45
N THR A 312 -3.46 -13.38 -4.46
CA THR A 312 -2.63 -13.09 -3.28
C THR A 312 -2.80 -11.65 -2.80
N VAL A 313 -2.79 -10.67 -3.72
CA VAL A 313 -3.00 -9.25 -3.38
C VAL A 313 -4.37 -9.07 -2.75
N VAL A 314 -5.41 -9.63 -3.37
CA VAL A 314 -6.79 -9.55 -2.87
C VAL A 314 -6.91 -10.14 -1.46
N ASP A 315 -6.36 -11.34 -1.23
CA ASP A 315 -6.47 -12.02 0.07
C ASP A 315 -5.63 -11.39 1.19
N HIS A 316 -4.59 -10.61 0.87
CA HIS A 316 -3.77 -9.90 1.87
C HIS A 316 -4.10 -8.41 2.00
N LEU A 317 -5.08 -7.90 1.27
CA LEU A 317 -5.60 -6.54 1.49
C LEU A 317 -6.20 -6.46 2.91
N PRO A 318 -5.76 -5.49 3.75
CA PRO A 318 -6.24 -5.37 5.14
C PRO A 318 -7.67 -4.83 5.25
N ALA A 319 -8.20 -4.25 4.17
CA ALA A 319 -9.60 -3.82 4.08
C ALA A 319 -10.46 -4.95 3.51
N MET A 320 -11.70 -5.05 3.98
CA MET A 320 -12.70 -5.95 3.40
C MET A 320 -12.94 -5.52 1.95
N LEU A 321 -12.57 -6.36 0.99
CA LEU A 321 -12.90 -6.21 -0.42
C LEU A 321 -14.03 -7.18 -0.77
N PHE A 322 -15.06 -6.68 -1.43
CA PHE A 322 -16.11 -7.50 -1.98
C PHE A 322 -16.49 -7.06 -3.39
N VAL A 323 -16.95 -8.03 -4.18
CA VAL A 323 -17.54 -7.82 -5.51
C VAL A 323 -18.93 -8.42 -5.48
N LYS A 324 -19.92 -7.67 -5.95
CA LYS A 324 -21.28 -8.16 -6.18
C LYS A 324 -21.67 -8.03 -7.64
N ASP A 325 -22.53 -8.92 -8.08
CA ASP A 325 -23.27 -8.73 -9.32
C ASP A 325 -24.23 -7.53 -9.17
N ALA A 326 -24.16 -6.59 -10.10
CA ALA A 326 -24.92 -5.34 -10.01
C ALA A 326 -26.43 -5.52 -10.16
N GLU A 327 -26.88 -6.56 -10.85
CA GLU A 327 -28.30 -6.85 -11.11
C GLU A 327 -28.91 -7.65 -9.96
N THR A 328 -28.30 -8.79 -9.62
CA THR A 328 -28.79 -9.74 -8.62
C THR A 328 -28.40 -9.39 -7.19
N LYS A 329 -27.44 -8.48 -7.00
CA LYS A 329 -26.87 -8.09 -5.69
C LYS A 329 -26.15 -9.21 -4.94
N ARG A 330 -25.88 -10.33 -5.62
CA ARG A 330 -25.22 -11.48 -5.01
C ARG A 330 -23.70 -11.27 -4.93
N TYR A 331 -23.10 -11.64 -3.81
CA TYR A 331 -21.64 -11.61 -3.65
C TYR A 331 -20.97 -12.61 -4.61
N LEU A 332 -19.98 -12.13 -5.36
CA LEU A 332 -19.14 -12.89 -6.30
C LEU A 332 -17.71 -13.06 -5.80
N LEU A 333 -17.25 -12.14 -4.96
CA LEU A 333 -15.96 -12.21 -4.30
C LEU A 333 -16.06 -11.55 -2.93
N VAL A 334 -15.40 -12.14 -1.93
CA VAL A 334 -15.07 -11.52 -0.65
C VAL A 334 -13.66 -11.99 -0.29
N ASN A 335 -12.78 -11.07 0.07
CA ASN A 335 -11.43 -11.43 0.50
C ASN A 335 -11.40 -11.88 1.97
N ARG A 336 -10.24 -12.39 2.41
CA ARG A 336 -10.02 -12.83 3.78
C ARG A 336 -10.38 -11.79 4.85
N ALA A 337 -10.01 -10.53 4.65
CA ALA A 337 -10.36 -9.44 5.58
C ALA A 337 -11.89 -9.27 5.72
N GLY A 338 -12.66 -9.53 4.67
CA GLY A 338 -14.11 -9.58 4.73
C GLY A 338 -14.66 -10.74 5.55
N GLU A 339 -14.04 -11.92 5.49
CA GLU A 339 -14.41 -13.05 6.36
C GLU A 339 -14.16 -12.71 7.83
N GLU A 340 -13.00 -12.14 8.14
CA GLU A 340 -12.60 -11.75 9.49
C GLU A 340 -13.51 -10.64 10.06
N LEU A 341 -13.83 -9.63 9.26
CA LEU A 341 -14.69 -8.51 9.68
C LEU A 341 -16.14 -8.93 9.91
N THR A 342 -16.68 -9.77 9.03
CA THR A 342 -18.09 -10.21 9.09
C THR A 342 -18.32 -11.45 9.95
N GLY A 343 -17.25 -12.19 10.26
CA GLY A 343 -17.24 -13.52 10.88
C GLY A 343 -18.01 -14.59 10.10
N LYS A 344 -18.15 -14.41 8.78
CA LYS A 344 -18.79 -15.37 7.87
C LYS A 344 -17.76 -15.86 6.86
N SER A 345 -17.77 -17.14 6.53
CA SER A 345 -16.87 -17.63 5.49
C SER A 345 -17.30 -17.11 4.11
N ARG A 346 -16.34 -16.86 3.23
CA ARG A 346 -16.57 -16.53 1.82
C ARG A 346 -17.47 -17.57 1.16
N ASN A 347 -17.29 -18.86 1.45
CA ASN A 347 -18.14 -19.92 0.90
C ASN A 347 -19.62 -19.76 1.28
N ASP A 348 -19.90 -19.20 2.46
CA ASP A 348 -21.26 -18.92 2.91
C ASP A 348 -21.81 -17.61 2.35
N MET A 349 -20.93 -16.67 1.98
CA MET A 349 -21.30 -15.36 1.46
C MET A 349 -21.55 -15.37 -0.06
N ILE A 350 -20.69 -16.08 -0.80
CA ILE A 350 -20.78 -16.15 -2.26
C ILE A 350 -22.16 -16.68 -2.68
N GLY A 351 -22.77 -15.97 -3.62
CA GLY A 351 -24.10 -16.27 -4.12
C GLY A 351 -25.25 -15.77 -3.25
N LYS A 352 -25.02 -15.13 -2.10
CA LYS A 352 -26.08 -14.53 -1.26
C LYS A 352 -26.15 -13.02 -1.39
N THR A 353 -27.25 -12.39 -0.99
CA THR A 353 -27.45 -10.93 -0.93
C THR A 353 -27.24 -10.40 0.49
N ASP A 354 -27.21 -9.08 0.69
CA ASP A 354 -27.03 -8.51 2.03
C ASP A 354 -28.13 -8.91 3.03
N PRO A 355 -29.44 -8.89 2.71
CA PRO A 355 -30.50 -9.29 3.64
C PRO A 355 -30.45 -10.77 4.02
N GLU A 356 -29.90 -11.63 3.16
CA GLU A 356 -29.68 -13.06 3.45
C GLU A 356 -28.53 -13.27 4.45
N LEU A 357 -27.60 -12.30 4.54
CA LEU A 357 -26.39 -12.40 5.36
C LEU A 357 -26.46 -11.61 6.66
N PHE A 358 -27.05 -10.42 6.64
CA PHE A 358 -26.97 -9.43 7.71
C PHE A 358 -28.34 -8.92 8.14
N ALA A 359 -28.56 -8.75 9.44
CA ALA A 359 -29.80 -8.21 9.98
C ALA A 359 -30.14 -6.82 9.42
N GLN A 360 -29.11 -5.99 9.15
CA GLN A 360 -29.24 -4.66 8.54
C GLN A 360 -29.16 -4.69 7.01
N GLY A 361 -29.29 -5.86 6.37
CA GLY A 361 -28.98 -6.05 4.96
C GLY A 361 -29.78 -5.17 3.99
N ALA A 362 -31.03 -4.81 4.33
CA ALA A 362 -31.82 -3.87 3.53
C ALA A 362 -31.14 -2.49 3.41
N GLY A 363 -30.47 -2.03 4.47
CA GLY A 363 -29.69 -0.79 4.45
C GLY A 363 -28.46 -0.89 3.54
N TYR A 364 -27.83 -2.07 3.48
CA TYR A 364 -26.68 -2.31 2.60
C TYR A 364 -27.06 -2.36 1.12
N GLU A 365 -28.21 -2.96 0.78
CA GLU A 365 -28.76 -2.92 -0.57
C GLU A 365 -29.16 -1.51 -1.00
N GLN A 366 -29.70 -0.70 -0.09
CA GLN A 366 -30.03 0.69 -0.40
C GLN A 366 -28.78 1.50 -0.76
N ARG A 367 -27.65 1.22 -0.10
CA ARG A 367 -26.34 1.79 -0.46
C ARG A 367 -25.82 1.26 -1.81
N ASP A 368 -26.12 0.00 -2.18
CA ASP A 368 -25.82 -0.52 -3.51
C ASP A 368 -26.64 0.20 -4.60
N LYS A 369 -27.92 0.50 -4.32
CA LYS A 369 -28.75 1.33 -5.20
C LYS A 369 -28.21 2.75 -5.34
N ALA A 370 -27.76 3.35 -4.24
CA ALA A 370 -27.13 4.67 -4.25
C ALA A 370 -25.84 4.68 -5.10
N ALA A 371 -24.99 3.66 -4.96
CA ALA A 371 -23.78 3.52 -5.78
C ALA A 371 -24.11 3.36 -7.28
N LEU A 372 -25.17 2.63 -7.63
CA LEU A 372 -25.64 2.53 -9.02
C LEU A 372 -26.22 3.83 -9.60
N ALA A 373 -26.76 4.71 -8.76
CA ALA A 373 -27.33 5.98 -9.21
C ALA A 373 -26.26 7.01 -9.63
N VAL A 374 -25.03 6.86 -9.14
CA VAL A 374 -23.93 7.80 -9.38
C VAL A 374 -22.89 7.18 -10.31
N LYS A 375 -22.25 7.98 -11.17
CA LYS A 375 -21.14 7.53 -12.05
C LYS A 375 -19.76 7.59 -11.39
N SER A 376 -19.66 8.12 -10.17
CA SER A 376 -18.43 8.31 -9.41
C SER A 376 -18.37 7.41 -8.18
N VAL A 377 -17.25 7.44 -7.46
CA VAL A 377 -17.08 6.73 -6.18
C VAL A 377 -18.16 7.16 -5.19
N HIS A 378 -18.89 6.19 -4.65
CA HIS A 378 -19.80 6.40 -3.54
C HIS A 378 -19.07 6.09 -2.23
N LEU A 379 -18.80 7.12 -1.43
CA LEU A 379 -18.09 7.05 -0.15
C LEU A 379 -19.05 7.39 0.99
N PHE A 380 -19.09 6.55 2.02
CA PHE A 380 -19.86 6.80 3.23
C PHE A 380 -19.21 6.10 4.43
N GLU A 381 -19.62 6.51 5.63
CA GLU A 381 -19.29 5.83 6.88
C GLU A 381 -20.55 5.25 7.51
N SER A 382 -20.42 4.10 8.16
CA SER A 382 -21.52 3.47 8.87
C SER A 382 -21.04 2.59 10.00
N GLU A 383 -21.82 2.53 11.07
CA GLU A 383 -21.66 1.53 12.11
C GLU A 383 -21.95 0.12 11.58
N PHE A 384 -21.12 -0.82 11.98
CA PHE A 384 -21.24 -2.24 11.70
C PHE A 384 -21.05 -3.03 12.99
N GLU A 385 -22.01 -3.87 13.32
CA GLU A 385 -21.95 -4.74 14.49
C GLU A 385 -21.24 -6.05 14.11
N ARG A 386 -20.09 -6.32 14.74
CA ARG A 386 -19.38 -7.58 14.57
C ARG A 386 -20.13 -8.72 15.28
N PRO A 387 -19.91 -9.99 14.89
CA PRO A 387 -20.58 -11.14 15.52
C PRO A 387 -20.37 -11.30 17.04
N GLY A 388 -19.39 -10.61 17.63
CA GLY A 388 -19.14 -10.57 19.08
C GLY A 388 -19.90 -9.47 19.85
N GLY A 389 -20.69 -8.62 19.17
CA GLY A 389 -21.42 -7.50 19.78
C GLY A 389 -20.65 -6.17 19.79
N ASP A 390 -19.40 -6.16 19.33
CA ASP A 390 -18.62 -4.93 19.19
C ASP A 390 -19.07 -4.13 17.95
N SER A 391 -19.43 -2.85 18.13
CA SER A 391 -19.70 -1.92 17.03
C SER A 391 -18.41 -1.29 16.53
N VAL A 392 -18.21 -1.32 15.21
CA VAL A 392 -17.11 -0.65 14.53
C VAL A 392 -17.62 0.32 13.48
N THR A 393 -16.91 1.43 13.30
CA THR A 393 -17.18 2.41 12.25
C THR A 393 -16.44 1.99 10.98
N LEU A 394 -17.19 1.63 9.94
CA LEU A 394 -16.65 1.27 8.64
C LEU A 394 -16.73 2.44 7.67
N ARG A 395 -15.59 2.78 7.06
CA ARG A 395 -15.52 3.66 5.89
C ARG A 395 -15.57 2.81 4.63
N THR A 396 -16.66 2.92 3.88
CA THR A 396 -16.90 2.10 2.70
C THR A 396 -16.82 2.95 1.43
N LYS A 397 -15.99 2.52 0.48
CA LYS A 397 -15.96 3.02 -0.89
C LYS A 397 -16.62 1.99 -1.80
N ARG A 398 -17.56 2.44 -2.65
CA ARG A 398 -18.17 1.60 -3.69
C ARG A 398 -17.98 2.23 -5.05
N ILE A 399 -17.60 1.40 -6.02
CA ILE A 399 -17.54 1.74 -7.43
C ILE A 399 -18.33 0.72 -8.23
N VAL A 400 -18.83 1.14 -9.37
CA VAL A 400 -19.50 0.28 -10.34
C VAL A 400 -18.55 0.12 -11.51
N VAL A 401 -18.24 -1.12 -11.87
CA VAL A 401 -17.28 -1.43 -12.93
C VAL A 401 -17.95 -2.26 -14.01
N ASP A 402 -17.49 -2.07 -15.25
CA ASP A 402 -17.93 -2.87 -16.39
C ASP A 402 -17.38 -4.28 -16.26
N GLY A 403 -18.16 -5.25 -16.73
CA GLY A 403 -17.72 -6.64 -16.81
C GLY A 403 -17.61 -7.08 -18.27
N PRO A 404 -17.14 -8.31 -18.50
CA PRO A 404 -16.93 -8.84 -19.85
C PRO A 404 -18.23 -9.05 -20.63
N ASN A 405 -19.39 -9.11 -19.94
CA ASN A 405 -20.67 -9.42 -20.56
C ASN A 405 -21.59 -8.20 -20.68
N ARG A 406 -21.51 -7.25 -19.74
CA ARG A 406 -22.36 -6.04 -19.75
C ARG A 406 -21.63 -4.83 -19.16
N GLU A 407 -22.03 -3.64 -19.60
CA GLU A 407 -21.67 -2.41 -18.89
C GLU A 407 -22.25 -2.42 -17.46
N ARG A 408 -21.50 -1.85 -16.51
CA ARG A 408 -21.87 -1.73 -15.10
C ARG A 408 -22.25 -3.07 -14.47
N GLU A 409 -21.48 -4.12 -14.78
CA GLU A 409 -21.77 -5.50 -14.37
C GLU A 409 -21.57 -5.74 -12.89
N TYR A 410 -20.58 -5.09 -12.27
CA TYR A 410 -20.18 -5.37 -10.89
C TYR A 410 -20.20 -4.13 -10.00
N ILE A 411 -20.55 -4.36 -8.73
CA ILE A 411 -20.35 -3.40 -7.65
C ILE A 411 -19.15 -3.87 -6.83
N VAL A 412 -18.08 -3.10 -6.83
CA VAL A 412 -16.88 -3.36 -6.05
C VAL A 412 -16.91 -2.46 -4.82
N GLY A 413 -16.88 -3.06 -3.64
CA GLY A 413 -16.86 -2.35 -2.37
C GLY A 413 -15.61 -2.66 -1.57
N MET A 414 -15.03 -1.63 -0.98
CA MET A 414 -13.92 -1.74 -0.04
C MET A 414 -14.32 -1.06 1.27
N SER A 415 -14.33 -1.82 2.36
CA SER A 415 -14.70 -1.36 3.71
C SER A 415 -13.49 -1.43 4.64
N GLU A 416 -13.14 -0.31 5.23
CA GLU A 416 -12.03 -0.17 6.16
C GLU A 416 -12.55 0.20 7.55
N ASP A 417 -12.04 -0.45 8.59
CA ASP A 417 -12.34 -0.10 9.98
C ASP A 417 -11.57 1.17 10.37
N VAL A 418 -12.30 2.26 10.61
CA VAL A 418 -11.74 3.56 11.00
C VAL A 418 -11.98 3.88 12.47
N THR A 419 -12.42 2.91 13.28
CA THR A 419 -12.83 3.12 14.68
C THR A 419 -11.69 3.70 15.52
N GLU A 420 -10.51 3.08 15.48
CA GLU A 420 -9.34 3.58 16.22
C GLU A 420 -8.88 4.93 15.72
N THR A 421 -8.90 5.13 14.40
CA THR A 421 -8.54 6.42 13.79
C THR A 421 -9.49 7.53 14.25
N ARG A 422 -10.81 7.27 14.26
CA ARG A 422 -11.83 8.21 14.74
C ARG A 422 -11.69 8.50 16.23
N LYS A 423 -11.43 7.48 17.05
CA LYS A 423 -11.16 7.64 18.49
C LYS A 423 -9.89 8.47 18.73
N ALA A 424 -8.82 8.19 18.00
CA ALA A 424 -7.57 8.93 18.10
C ALA A 424 -7.74 10.38 17.65
N GLN A 425 -8.44 10.64 16.55
CA GLN A 425 -8.74 12.00 16.08
C GLN A 425 -9.58 12.79 17.09
N ALA A 426 -10.64 12.18 17.63
CA ALA A 426 -11.46 12.80 18.67
C ALA A 426 -10.64 13.08 19.95
N GLN A 427 -9.72 12.18 20.30
CA GLN A 427 -8.83 12.37 21.44
C GLN A 427 -7.81 13.49 21.19
N VAL A 428 -7.23 13.59 19.98
CA VAL A 428 -6.33 14.69 19.61
C VAL A 428 -7.06 16.03 19.66
N GLN A 429 -8.27 16.11 19.09
CA GLN A 429 -9.10 17.32 19.18
C GLN A 429 -9.44 17.68 20.64
N ARG A 430 -9.73 16.69 21.48
CA ARG A 430 -9.96 16.91 22.91
C ARG A 430 -8.70 17.44 23.60
N LEU A 431 -7.54 16.83 23.39
CA LEU A 431 -6.26 17.25 24.00
C LEU A 431 -5.80 18.63 23.52
N ALA A 432 -6.14 19.02 22.28
CA ALA A 432 -5.87 20.35 21.76
C ALA A 432 -6.63 21.44 22.51
N HIS A 433 -7.79 21.12 23.09
CA HIS A 433 -8.66 22.11 23.74
C HIS A 433 -8.82 21.97 25.25
N TYR A 434 -8.59 20.78 25.82
CA TYR A 434 -8.91 20.46 27.20
C TYR A 434 -7.71 19.83 27.94
N ASP A 435 -7.59 20.15 29.23
CA ASP A 435 -6.65 19.53 30.16
C ASP A 435 -7.08 18.08 30.47
N SER A 436 -6.16 17.12 30.36
CA SER A 436 -6.50 15.70 30.47
C SER A 436 -6.87 15.26 31.89
N LEU A 437 -6.41 16.00 32.91
CA LEU A 437 -6.64 15.64 34.31
C LEU A 437 -7.96 16.21 34.83
N THR A 438 -8.23 17.48 34.58
CA THR A 438 -9.42 18.16 35.09
C THR A 438 -10.57 18.16 34.08
N GLY A 439 -10.29 18.01 32.78
CA GLY A 439 -11.25 18.16 31.68
C GLY A 439 -11.71 19.61 31.45
N LEU A 440 -11.10 20.59 32.11
CA LEU A 440 -11.32 22.01 31.82
C LEU A 440 -10.59 22.41 30.54
N ARG A 441 -10.77 23.63 30.03
CA ARG A 441 -9.93 24.08 28.91
C ARG A 441 -8.46 24.08 29.31
N ASN A 442 -7.59 23.77 28.35
CA ASN A 442 -6.14 23.89 28.56
C ASN A 442 -5.69 25.35 28.39
N ARG A 443 -4.41 25.61 28.70
CA ARG A 443 -3.79 26.93 28.57
C ARG A 443 -3.92 27.54 27.17
N GLY A 444 -3.66 26.76 26.12
CA GLY A 444 -3.69 27.26 24.73
C GLY A 444 -5.07 27.78 24.36
N SER A 445 -6.10 26.94 24.55
CA SER A 445 -7.49 27.31 24.26
C SER A 445 -8.08 28.38 25.18
N PHE A 446 -7.43 28.67 26.30
CA PHE A 446 -7.79 29.78 27.17
C PHE A 446 -7.19 31.09 26.65
N VAL A 447 -5.91 31.09 26.25
CA VAL A 447 -5.24 32.23 25.61
C VAL A 447 -5.97 32.63 24.32
N ASP A 448 -6.31 31.65 23.47
CA ASP A 448 -7.08 31.88 22.25
C ASP A 448 -8.45 32.53 22.50
N GLU A 449 -9.06 32.31 23.66
CA GLU A 449 -10.32 32.94 24.05
C GLU A 449 -10.12 34.39 24.48
N ILE A 450 -9.04 34.67 25.23
CA ILE A 450 -8.68 36.04 25.63
C ILE A 450 -8.38 36.87 24.39
N ASP A 451 -7.52 36.37 23.50
CA ASP A 451 -7.14 37.07 22.26
C ASP A 451 -8.37 37.36 21.39
N ARG A 452 -9.33 36.42 21.32
CA ARG A 452 -10.59 36.62 20.59
C ARG A 452 -11.45 37.72 21.21
N LEU A 453 -11.54 37.79 22.53
CA LEU A 453 -12.33 38.81 23.22
C LEU A 453 -11.69 40.19 23.11
N ILE A 454 -10.37 40.28 23.21
CA ILE A 454 -9.60 41.52 22.98
C ILE A 454 -9.80 42.01 21.54
N ALA A 455 -9.63 41.13 20.55
CA ALA A 455 -9.82 41.49 19.14
C ALA A 455 -11.26 41.91 18.82
N ALA A 456 -12.23 41.45 19.59
CA ALA A 456 -13.63 41.84 19.49
C ALA A 456 -13.99 43.10 20.32
N GLU A 457 -13.01 43.70 21.02
CA GLU A 457 -13.19 44.81 21.99
C GLU A 457 -14.29 44.52 23.02
N ALA A 458 -14.49 43.24 23.36
CA ALA A 458 -15.55 42.81 24.26
C ALA A 458 -15.06 42.92 25.72
N PRO A 459 -15.76 43.65 26.62
CA PRO A 459 -15.37 43.70 28.03
C PRO A 459 -15.47 42.33 28.71
N PHE A 460 -14.43 41.96 29.47
CA PHE A 460 -14.40 40.73 30.26
C PHE A 460 -13.58 40.89 31.54
N ALA A 461 -13.78 40.00 32.51
CA ALA A 461 -12.91 39.88 33.68
C ALA A 461 -12.07 38.61 33.58
N LEU A 462 -10.76 38.76 33.81
CA LEU A 462 -9.82 37.66 33.97
C LEU A 462 -9.62 37.38 35.46
N ILE A 463 -9.91 36.14 35.87
CA ILE A 463 -9.76 35.68 37.26
C ILE A 463 -8.69 34.60 37.29
N SER A 464 -7.57 34.86 37.96
CA SER A 464 -6.50 33.88 38.23
C SER A 464 -6.69 33.29 39.63
N ILE A 465 -6.56 31.97 39.76
CA ILE A 465 -6.73 31.21 40.99
C ILE A 465 -5.50 30.33 41.20
N ASP A 466 -4.96 30.33 42.41
CA ASP A 466 -3.87 29.45 42.83
C ASP A 466 -4.25 28.72 44.12
N LEU A 467 -3.98 27.41 44.16
CA LEU A 467 -4.29 26.58 45.31
C LEU A 467 -3.20 26.73 46.38
N ASP A 468 -3.59 27.27 47.53
CA ASP A 468 -2.66 27.54 48.62
C ASP A 468 -2.08 26.23 49.18
N ARG A 469 -0.76 26.16 49.25
CA ARG A 469 0.00 25.02 49.81
C ARG A 469 -0.22 23.68 49.09
N PHE A 470 -0.63 23.67 47.82
CA PHE A 470 -0.79 22.44 47.06
C PHE A 470 0.50 21.60 46.99
N LYS A 471 1.67 22.24 46.93
CA LYS A 471 2.97 21.55 47.01
C LYS A 471 3.09 20.68 48.27
N ALA A 472 2.65 21.16 49.42
CA ALA A 472 2.70 20.39 50.67
C ALA A 472 1.80 19.14 50.61
N VAL A 473 0.68 19.20 49.87
CA VAL A 473 -0.18 18.03 49.63
C VAL A 473 0.54 16.99 48.79
N ASN A 474 1.22 17.40 47.71
CA ASN A 474 2.03 16.48 46.90
C ASN A 474 3.18 15.87 47.69
N ASP A 475 3.89 16.68 48.49
CA ASP A 475 5.02 16.23 49.29
C ASP A 475 4.59 15.24 50.39
N GLN A 476 3.39 15.42 50.96
CA GLN A 476 2.88 14.59 52.06
C GLN A 476 2.14 13.33 51.59
N PHE A 477 1.34 13.41 50.52
CA PHE A 477 0.43 12.32 50.10
C PHE A 477 0.74 11.77 48.70
N GLY A 478 1.73 12.32 48.01
CA GLY A 478 2.17 11.91 46.69
C GLY A 478 1.35 12.51 45.55
N HIS A 479 1.93 12.48 44.34
CA HIS A 479 1.34 13.09 43.14
C HIS A 479 -0.03 12.53 42.76
N LEU A 480 -0.29 11.23 42.97
CA LEU A 480 -1.61 10.63 42.66
C LEU A 480 -2.74 11.23 43.52
N ALA A 481 -2.45 11.55 44.79
CA ALA A 481 -3.41 12.22 45.66
C ALA A 481 -3.62 13.68 45.24
N GLY A 482 -2.56 14.36 44.82
CA GLY A 482 -2.62 15.71 44.25
C GLY A 482 -3.43 15.78 42.95
N ASP A 483 -3.22 14.84 42.03
CA ASP A 483 -3.95 14.74 40.77
C ASP A 483 -5.45 14.54 41.01
N ALA A 484 -5.82 13.67 41.94
CA ALA A 484 -7.21 13.46 42.31
C ALA A 484 -7.83 14.69 43.00
N ALA A 485 -7.05 15.41 43.81
CA ALA A 485 -7.49 16.68 44.38
C ALA A 485 -7.74 17.71 43.27
N LEU A 486 -6.84 17.84 42.29
CA LEU A 486 -6.99 18.74 41.15
C LEU A 486 -8.21 18.40 40.28
N ALA A 487 -8.48 17.12 40.04
CA ALA A 487 -9.68 16.69 39.32
C ALA A 487 -10.96 17.14 40.06
N GLN A 488 -11.02 16.94 41.38
CA GLN A 488 -12.16 17.37 42.19
C GLN A 488 -12.27 18.90 42.30
N ILE A 489 -11.16 19.63 42.32
CA ILE A 489 -11.16 21.10 42.20
C ILE A 489 -11.78 21.51 40.86
N GLY A 490 -11.41 20.86 39.76
CA GLY A 490 -12.00 21.09 38.45
C GLY A 490 -13.52 20.92 38.45
N ASP A 491 -14.03 19.87 39.07
CA ASP A 491 -15.48 19.62 39.21
C ASP A 491 -16.18 20.68 40.07
N ARG A 492 -15.56 21.11 41.18
CA ARG A 492 -16.11 22.18 42.02
C ARG A 492 -16.17 23.50 41.26
N LEU A 493 -15.12 23.83 40.52
CA LEU A 493 -15.08 25.04 39.70
C LEU A 493 -16.17 25.02 38.60
N ARG A 494 -16.42 23.88 37.96
CA ARG A 494 -17.56 23.72 37.04
C ARG A 494 -18.91 23.93 37.72
N ALA A 495 -19.08 23.42 38.95
CA ALA A 495 -20.34 23.49 39.67
C ALA A 495 -20.71 24.92 40.09
N VAL A 496 -19.72 25.78 40.35
CA VAL A 496 -19.94 27.20 40.72
C VAL A 496 -19.93 28.16 39.53
N ALA A 497 -19.47 27.70 38.37
CA ALA A 497 -19.43 28.49 37.15
C ALA A 497 -20.82 28.76 36.56
N MET A 498 -20.98 29.92 35.91
CA MET A 498 -22.25 30.39 35.33
C MET A 498 -22.21 30.28 33.79
N VAL A 499 -23.37 30.44 33.12
CA VAL A 499 -23.52 30.32 31.64
C VAL A 499 -22.54 31.20 30.84
N ALA A 500 -22.14 32.35 31.38
CA ALA A 500 -21.20 33.29 30.75
C ALA A 500 -19.79 33.22 31.35
N THR A 501 -19.30 32.00 31.62
CA THR A 501 -17.95 31.78 32.17
C THR A 501 -17.18 30.72 31.39
N THR A 502 -15.91 31.00 31.12
CA THR A 502 -14.97 30.05 30.51
C THR A 502 -13.93 29.66 31.54
N LEU A 503 -13.77 28.36 31.79
CA LEU A 503 -12.88 27.79 32.81
C LEU A 503 -11.69 27.10 32.15
N ALA A 504 -10.49 27.32 32.69
CA ALA A 504 -9.28 26.63 32.28
C ALA A 504 -8.38 26.25 33.45
N ARG A 505 -7.57 25.21 33.24
CA ARG A 505 -6.37 24.95 34.04
C ARG A 505 -5.16 25.38 33.22
N VAL A 506 -4.39 26.32 33.77
CA VAL A 506 -3.31 27.00 33.05
C VAL A 506 -1.97 26.30 33.26
N GLY A 507 -1.78 25.66 34.41
CA GLY A 507 -0.61 24.83 34.73
C GLY A 507 -0.62 24.43 36.19
N GLY A 508 0.08 23.35 36.57
CA GLY A 508 0.26 22.97 37.98
C GLY A 508 -1.02 23.02 38.83
N ASP A 509 -1.02 23.91 39.81
CA ASP A 509 -2.10 24.28 40.74
C ASP A 509 -2.85 25.57 40.38
N GLU A 510 -2.63 26.09 39.17
CA GLU A 510 -3.21 27.34 38.67
C GLU A 510 -4.45 27.09 37.77
N PHE A 511 -5.53 27.76 38.13
CA PHE A 511 -6.78 27.79 37.38
C PHE A 511 -7.10 29.21 36.97
N ALA A 512 -7.83 29.38 35.87
CA ALA A 512 -8.25 30.70 35.41
C ALA A 512 -9.66 30.68 34.86
N LEU A 513 -10.35 31.80 35.02
CA LEU A 513 -11.69 32.02 34.48
C LEU A 513 -11.75 33.32 33.68
N ILE A 514 -12.58 33.29 32.64
CA ILE A 514 -13.06 34.49 31.94
C ILE A 514 -14.53 34.65 32.27
N VAL A 515 -14.93 35.85 32.71
CA VAL A 515 -16.33 36.22 32.92
C VAL A 515 -16.70 37.29 31.90
N THR A 516 -17.76 37.06 31.13
CA THR A 516 -18.30 38.01 30.16
C THR A 516 -19.70 38.49 30.56
N GLY A 517 -20.16 39.60 29.96
CA GLY A 517 -21.49 40.17 30.17
C GLY A 517 -21.52 41.40 31.10
N PRO A 518 -22.70 41.87 31.51
CA PRO A 518 -22.83 43.11 32.28
C PRO A 518 -22.32 42.97 33.72
N ALA A 519 -22.04 44.11 34.36
CA ALA A 519 -21.64 44.22 35.77
C ALA A 519 -20.42 43.35 36.14
N LEU A 520 -19.38 43.37 35.29
CA LEU A 520 -18.19 42.51 35.41
C LEU A 520 -17.52 42.57 36.78
N ALA A 521 -17.27 43.76 37.31
CA ALA A 521 -16.58 43.92 38.60
C ALA A 521 -17.36 43.24 39.75
N GLU A 522 -18.66 43.49 39.85
CA GLU A 522 -19.49 42.93 40.93
C GLU A 522 -19.68 41.42 40.77
N ARG A 523 -19.98 40.96 39.56
CA ARG A 523 -20.13 39.52 39.30
C ARG A 523 -18.83 38.75 39.53
N SER A 524 -17.69 39.32 39.16
CA SER A 524 -16.38 38.70 39.37
C SER A 524 -16.03 38.63 40.85
N ARG A 525 -16.38 39.67 41.63
CA ARG A 525 -16.23 39.66 43.09
C ARG A 525 -17.05 38.54 43.74
N ILE A 526 -18.33 38.45 43.41
CA ILE A 526 -19.25 37.44 43.95
C ILE A 526 -18.79 36.03 43.55
N LEU A 527 -18.45 35.82 42.28
CA LEU A 527 -17.99 34.53 41.78
C LEU A 527 -16.68 34.11 42.45
N ALA A 528 -15.69 35.01 42.55
CA ALA A 528 -14.43 34.73 43.21
C ALA A 528 -14.59 34.38 44.70
N ALA A 529 -15.45 35.10 45.43
CA ALA A 529 -15.73 34.78 46.84
C ALA A 529 -16.44 33.42 46.99
N THR A 530 -17.32 33.09 46.04
CA THR A 530 -18.00 31.78 45.98
C THR A 530 -16.99 30.66 45.71
N ILE A 531 -16.07 30.88 44.78
CA ILE A 531 -14.99 29.94 44.45
C ILE A 531 -14.12 29.69 45.68
N VAL A 532 -13.60 30.73 46.34
CA VAL A 532 -12.76 30.58 47.53
C VAL A 532 -13.45 29.74 48.60
N THR A 533 -14.74 30.00 48.84
CA THR A 533 -15.54 29.24 49.80
C THR A 533 -15.73 27.78 49.38
N ALA A 534 -16.03 27.52 48.09
CA ALA A 534 -16.23 26.18 47.57
C ALA A 534 -14.94 25.33 47.58
N LEU A 535 -13.79 25.95 47.30
CA LEU A 535 -12.50 25.26 47.29
C LEU A 535 -11.99 24.96 48.71
N ALA A 536 -12.33 25.79 49.70
CA ALA A 536 -11.95 25.60 51.11
C ALA A 536 -12.56 24.35 51.78
N SER A 537 -13.60 23.75 51.18
CA SER A 537 -14.24 22.53 51.72
C SER A 537 -13.31 21.31 51.63
N PRO A 538 -13.30 20.38 52.61
CA PRO A 538 -12.44 19.19 52.55
C PRO A 538 -12.64 18.35 51.27
N ILE A 539 -11.56 17.92 50.64
CA ILE A 539 -11.52 17.11 49.42
C ILE A 539 -11.18 15.68 49.84
N VAL A 540 -12.15 14.78 49.69
CA VAL A 540 -11.99 13.36 50.06
C VAL A 540 -11.54 12.59 48.83
N THR A 541 -10.29 12.15 48.84
CA THR A 541 -9.72 11.26 47.81
C THR A 541 -9.57 9.84 48.35
N ARG A 542 -9.26 8.87 47.47
CA ARG A 542 -8.96 7.49 47.89
C ARG A 542 -7.76 7.41 48.85
N TRP A 543 -6.85 8.38 48.82
CA TRP A 543 -5.58 8.35 49.54
C TRP A 543 -5.59 9.21 50.81
N ALA A 544 -6.29 10.34 50.79
CA ALA A 544 -6.34 11.28 51.92
C ALA A 544 -7.54 12.23 51.82
N THR A 545 -7.89 12.83 52.95
CA THR A 545 -8.75 14.02 53.01
C THR A 545 -7.85 15.25 53.09
N VAL A 546 -7.86 16.09 52.05
CA VAL A 546 -7.02 17.29 51.97
C VAL A 546 -7.87 18.54 52.11
N GLN A 547 -7.34 19.55 52.79
CA GLN A 547 -7.99 20.85 52.92
C GLN A 547 -7.05 21.90 52.33
N LEU A 548 -7.50 22.52 51.24
CA LEU A 548 -6.74 23.49 50.46
C LEU A 548 -7.40 24.86 50.56
N GLY A 549 -6.60 25.91 50.69
CA GLY A 549 -7.05 27.28 50.44
C GLY A 549 -6.96 27.61 48.95
N SER A 550 -7.53 28.75 48.56
CA SER A 550 -7.25 29.32 47.25
C SER A 550 -7.11 30.82 47.35
N SER A 551 -6.07 31.37 46.73
CA SER A 551 -5.92 32.81 46.54
C SER A 551 -6.45 33.18 45.16
N VAL A 552 -7.08 34.35 45.04
CA VAL A 552 -7.70 34.81 43.77
C VAL A 552 -7.29 36.23 43.42
N GLY A 553 -6.82 36.42 42.18
CA GLY A 553 -6.53 37.72 41.57
C GLY A 553 -7.47 38.02 40.41
N ILE A 554 -7.93 39.26 40.28
CA ILE A 554 -8.88 39.69 39.23
C ILE A 554 -8.33 40.90 38.48
N ALA A 555 -8.35 40.86 37.15
CA ALA A 555 -8.13 42.01 36.26
C ALA A 555 -9.34 42.18 35.32
N LEU A 556 -9.70 43.41 35.01
CA LEU A 556 -10.84 43.78 34.17
C LEU A 556 -10.36 44.35 32.84
N ALA A 557 -10.72 43.72 31.72
CA ALA A 557 -10.46 44.28 30.40
C ALA A 557 -11.65 45.18 29.96
N PRO A 558 -11.39 46.35 29.37
CA PRO A 558 -10.07 46.90 29.02
C PRO A 558 -9.41 47.79 30.10
N ASP A 559 -10.08 48.04 31.23
CA ASP A 559 -9.64 49.02 32.25
C ASP A 559 -8.24 48.72 32.84
N ASP A 560 -7.93 47.45 33.01
CA ASP A 560 -6.69 46.92 33.59
C ASP A 560 -5.74 46.37 32.51
N GLY A 561 -5.96 46.62 31.22
CA GLY A 561 -5.06 46.20 30.13
C GLY A 561 -5.79 45.87 28.82
N ASP A 562 -5.07 46.03 27.71
CA ASP A 562 -5.58 45.81 26.34
C ASP A 562 -4.90 44.65 25.61
N THR A 563 -3.90 44.02 26.22
CA THR A 563 -3.22 42.81 25.72
C THR A 563 -3.35 41.62 26.67
N THR A 564 -3.25 40.41 26.12
CA THR A 564 -3.31 39.17 26.92
C THR A 564 -2.19 39.12 27.95
N GLU A 565 -0.98 39.54 27.59
CA GLU A 565 0.18 39.59 28.47
C GLU A 565 -0.04 40.54 29.66
N GLU A 566 -0.51 41.76 29.41
CA GLU A 566 -0.76 42.75 30.46
C GLU A 566 -1.85 42.30 31.42
N LEU A 567 -2.99 41.85 30.90
CA LEU A 567 -4.11 41.39 31.73
C LEU A 567 -3.71 40.20 32.62
N ARG A 568 -2.94 39.25 32.07
CA ARG A 568 -2.41 38.13 32.85
C ARG A 568 -1.44 38.61 33.93
N GLN A 569 -0.49 39.50 33.58
CA GLN A 569 0.46 40.05 34.54
C GLN A 569 -0.25 40.78 35.69
N HIS A 570 -1.29 41.56 35.39
CA HIS A 570 -2.07 42.28 36.39
C HIS A 570 -2.93 41.35 37.26
N ALA A 571 -3.52 40.30 36.69
CA ALA A 571 -4.21 39.26 37.45
C ALA A 571 -3.25 38.50 38.40
N ASP A 572 -2.04 38.18 37.94
CA ASP A 572 -1.03 37.48 38.74
C ASP A 572 -0.50 38.37 39.89
N LEU A 573 -0.37 39.66 39.65
CA LEU A 573 -0.01 40.63 40.68
C LEU A 573 -1.13 40.78 41.74
N ALA A 574 -2.39 40.82 41.31
CA ALA A 574 -3.53 40.81 42.23
C ALA A 574 -3.56 39.50 43.06
N LEU A 575 -3.28 38.37 42.43
CA LEU A 575 -3.17 37.07 43.08
C LEU A 575 -2.03 37.04 44.11
N TYR A 576 -0.88 37.59 43.79
CA TYR A 576 0.24 37.72 44.72
C TYR A 576 -0.13 38.54 45.97
N ARG A 577 -0.90 39.63 45.79
CA ARG A 577 -1.41 40.40 46.94
C ARG A 577 -2.38 39.60 47.80
N ALA A 578 -3.28 38.83 47.18
CA ALA A 578 -4.16 37.93 47.91
C ALA A 578 -3.36 36.95 48.79
N LYS A 579 -2.21 36.46 48.29
CA LYS A 579 -1.30 35.61 49.07
C LYS A 579 -0.63 36.35 50.25
N GLN A 580 -0.31 37.64 50.11
CA GLN A 580 0.27 38.44 51.19
C GLN A 580 -0.74 38.83 52.28
N GLN A 581 -2.01 39.04 51.92
CA GLN A 581 -3.08 39.43 52.85
C GLN A 581 -3.63 38.27 53.70
N GLY A 582 -2.86 37.19 53.85
CA GLY A 582 -3.23 36.03 54.66
C GLY A 582 -3.72 34.81 53.88
N ARG A 583 -3.75 34.87 52.52
CA ARG A 583 -4.30 33.83 51.63
C ARG A 583 -5.80 33.61 51.82
N GLY A 584 -6.46 32.89 50.92
CA GLY A 584 -7.92 32.66 51.02
C GLY A 584 -8.76 33.92 50.84
N VAL A 585 -8.25 34.94 50.15
CA VAL A 585 -8.94 36.20 49.87
C VAL A 585 -8.95 36.51 48.38
N VAL A 586 -9.82 37.43 48.00
CA VAL A 586 -9.97 37.91 46.61
C VAL A 586 -9.38 39.32 46.52
N CYS A 587 -8.52 39.55 45.53
CA CYS A 587 -7.95 40.87 45.26
C CYS A 587 -8.21 41.28 43.81
N PHE A 588 -8.67 42.52 43.62
CA PHE A 588 -8.68 43.16 42.31
C PHE A 588 -7.32 43.81 42.04
N PHE A 589 -6.93 43.85 40.77
CA PHE A 589 -5.84 44.69 40.34
C PHE A 589 -6.20 46.16 40.60
N SER A 590 -5.18 46.94 40.94
CA SER A 590 -5.27 48.37 41.16
C SER A 590 -3.86 48.93 41.00
N ALA A 591 -3.72 49.91 40.12
CA ALA A 591 -2.45 50.54 39.77
C ALA A 591 -1.80 51.28 40.96
N GLU A 592 -2.60 51.90 41.84
CA GLU A 592 -2.08 52.59 43.03
C GLU A 592 -1.46 51.63 44.05
N MET A 593 -2.07 50.46 44.24
CA MET A 593 -1.56 49.41 45.13
C MET A 593 -0.35 48.66 44.55
N ASP A 594 -0.09 48.74 43.24
CA ASP A 594 1.09 48.14 42.61
C ASP A 594 2.35 48.90 42.95
N ARG A 595 2.26 50.23 42.84
CA ARG A 595 3.32 51.14 43.20
C ARG A 595 3.78 50.93 44.65
N ALA A 596 2.83 50.74 45.58
CA ALA A 596 3.13 50.46 46.99
C ALA A 596 3.85 49.11 47.21
N THR A 597 3.49 48.07 46.43
CA THR A 597 4.10 46.73 46.55
C THR A 597 5.52 46.72 45.96
N GLN A 598 5.72 47.39 44.83
CA GLN A 598 7.04 47.57 44.22
C GLN A 598 7.94 48.48 45.08
N ASP A 599 7.42 49.57 45.64
CA ASP A 599 8.13 50.42 46.59
C ASP A 599 8.56 49.63 47.83
N ARG A 600 7.71 48.74 48.34
CA ARG A 600 8.04 47.89 49.50
C ARG A 600 9.17 46.91 49.22
N ARG A 601 9.19 46.28 48.03
CA ARG A 601 10.31 45.41 47.60
C ARG A 601 11.60 46.21 47.39
N GLY A 602 11.49 47.43 46.87
CA GLY A 602 12.60 48.37 46.79
C GLY A 602 13.19 48.64 48.18
N LEU A 603 12.33 49.04 49.13
CA LEU A 603 12.73 49.29 50.52
C LEU A 603 13.31 48.06 51.22
N GLU A 604 12.84 46.84 50.96
CA GLU A 604 13.44 45.62 51.51
C GLU A 604 14.89 45.43 51.03
N ARG A 605 15.11 45.60 49.71
CA ARG A 605 16.45 45.51 49.14
C ARG A 605 17.36 46.60 49.70
N ASP A 606 16.85 47.82 49.78
CA ASP A 606 17.60 48.98 50.26
C ASP A 606 17.89 48.86 51.77
N LEU A 607 16.98 48.29 52.56
CA LEU A 607 17.19 48.00 53.99
C LEU A 607 18.33 46.98 54.19
N ARG A 608 18.40 45.94 53.34
CA ARG A 608 19.50 44.97 53.38
C ARG A 608 20.85 45.64 53.15
N ALA A 609 20.93 46.60 52.23
CA ALA A 609 22.14 47.39 52.01
C ALA A 609 22.42 48.35 53.18
N ALA A 610 21.38 48.94 53.77
CA ALA A 610 21.50 49.86 54.89
C ALA A 610 22.13 49.23 56.14
N LEU A 611 21.91 47.92 56.37
CA LEU A 611 22.48 47.18 57.50
C LEU A 611 24.02 47.13 57.52
N ASP A 612 24.64 47.16 56.34
CA ASP A 612 26.10 47.14 56.18
C ASP A 612 26.71 48.56 56.09
N SER A 613 25.90 49.60 56.29
CA SER A 613 26.27 51.01 56.14
C SER A 613 25.92 51.83 57.38
N ASP A 614 26.36 53.09 57.43
CA ASP A 614 26.04 54.01 58.54
C ASP A 614 24.66 54.71 58.37
N GLU A 615 23.74 54.13 57.58
CA GLU A 615 22.40 54.68 57.36
C GLU A 615 21.42 54.43 58.52
N ILE A 616 21.69 53.40 59.34
CA ILE A 616 20.92 53.08 60.55
C ILE A 616 21.61 53.73 61.75
N THR A 617 20.90 54.64 62.40
CA THR A 617 21.38 55.41 63.57
C THR A 617 20.41 55.26 64.74
N LEU A 618 20.83 55.68 65.94
CA LEU A 618 20.00 55.63 67.14
C LEU A 618 19.66 57.05 67.63
N ALA A 619 18.39 57.26 67.97
CA ALA A 619 17.95 58.40 68.75
C ALA A 619 17.64 57.92 70.18
N TYR A 620 17.96 58.73 71.19
CA TYR A 620 17.80 58.34 72.58
C TYR A 620 16.71 59.12 73.29
N GLN A 621 15.79 58.40 73.92
CA GLN A 621 14.74 58.99 74.74
C GLN A 621 15.05 58.80 76.24
N PRO A 622 15.31 59.87 77.01
CA PRO A 622 15.69 59.74 78.42
C PRO A 622 14.51 59.35 79.31
N VAL A 623 14.76 58.43 80.24
CA VAL A 623 13.87 58.04 81.32
C VAL A 623 14.37 58.66 82.61
N VAL A 624 13.56 59.56 83.19
CA VAL A 624 13.90 60.34 84.37
C VAL A 624 13.24 59.74 85.62
N SER A 625 14.02 59.59 86.69
CA SER A 625 13.50 59.22 88.00
C SER A 625 12.65 60.34 88.59
N THR A 626 11.38 60.07 88.90
CA THR A 626 10.49 61.04 89.54
C THR A 626 10.91 61.41 90.96
N LYS A 627 11.77 60.61 91.59
CA LYS A 627 12.26 60.84 92.96
C LYS A 627 13.53 61.69 93.00
N THR A 628 14.41 61.53 92.03
CA THR A 628 15.75 62.16 92.01
C THR A 628 15.91 63.18 90.89
N GLU A 629 14.94 63.27 89.97
CA GLU A 629 14.98 64.10 88.75
C GLU A 629 16.20 63.86 87.86
N GLN A 630 16.91 62.74 88.08
CA GLN A 630 18.06 62.32 87.30
C GLN A 630 17.66 61.29 86.26
N ILE A 631 18.38 61.28 85.13
CA ILE A 631 18.25 60.26 84.08
C ILE A 631 18.75 58.94 84.65
N THR A 632 17.91 57.91 84.60
CA THR A 632 18.26 56.55 85.04
C THR A 632 18.56 55.62 83.90
N SER A 633 17.89 55.82 82.77
CA SER A 633 18.09 55.03 81.55
C SER A 633 17.73 55.87 80.33
N VAL A 634 18.18 55.44 79.16
CA VAL A 634 17.75 55.99 77.87
C VAL A 634 17.28 54.86 76.96
N GLU A 635 16.17 55.06 76.28
CA GLU A 635 15.64 54.11 75.30
C GLU A 635 16.26 54.39 73.93
N ALA A 636 16.87 53.37 73.34
CA ALA A 636 17.46 53.42 72.01
C ALA A 636 16.37 53.18 70.95
N LEU A 637 16.14 54.21 70.13
CA LEU A 637 15.12 54.21 69.09
C LEU A 637 15.80 54.25 67.72
N ALA A 638 15.67 53.17 66.95
CA ALA A 638 16.25 53.08 65.62
C ALA A 638 15.71 54.15 64.66
N ARG A 639 16.60 54.71 63.84
CA ARG A 639 16.31 55.70 62.80
C ARG A 639 17.01 55.27 61.52
N TRP A 640 16.26 55.23 60.42
CA TRP A 640 16.82 54.97 59.10
C TRP A 640 16.70 56.22 58.23
N CYS A 641 17.85 56.75 57.80
CA CYS A 641 17.92 57.89 56.90
C CYS A 641 18.39 57.42 55.52
N HIS A 642 17.43 57.12 54.65
CA HIS A 642 17.73 56.63 53.31
C HIS A 642 18.31 57.78 52.43
N PRO A 643 19.37 57.55 51.65
CA PRO A 643 20.11 58.59 50.92
C PRO A 643 19.25 59.37 49.89
N ILE A 644 18.33 58.68 49.23
CA ILE A 644 17.40 59.28 48.24
C ILE A 644 16.04 59.66 48.88
N ARG A 645 15.45 58.77 49.68
CA ARG A 645 14.07 58.89 50.20
C ARG A 645 13.96 59.72 51.48
N GLY A 646 15.08 60.05 52.15
CA GLY A 646 15.08 60.75 53.43
C GLY A 646 14.70 59.82 54.61
N PRO A 647 14.17 60.36 55.72
CA PRO A 647 13.88 59.58 56.91
C PRO A 647 12.74 58.58 56.66
N ILE A 648 13.01 57.30 56.92
CA ILE A 648 12.03 56.22 56.81
C ILE A 648 11.42 55.94 58.20
N PRO A 649 10.09 55.90 58.34
CA PRO A 649 9.44 55.65 59.63
C PRO A 649 9.81 54.28 60.25
N PRO A 650 10.07 54.20 61.57
CA PRO A 650 10.36 52.94 62.28
C PRO A 650 9.32 51.85 62.06
N ASP A 651 8.03 52.18 62.17
CA ASP A 651 6.94 51.21 61.98
C ASP A 651 6.97 50.55 60.60
N LEU A 652 7.47 51.26 59.57
CA LEU A 652 7.55 50.76 58.21
C LEU A 652 8.74 49.81 58.02
N PHE A 653 9.96 50.22 58.39
CA PHE A 653 11.15 49.38 58.14
C PHE A 653 11.31 48.25 59.14
N ILE A 654 10.81 48.38 60.38
CA ILE A 654 10.78 47.28 61.35
C ILE A 654 9.84 46.18 60.85
N SER A 655 8.65 46.54 60.35
CA SER A 655 7.72 45.58 59.75
C SER A 655 8.34 44.87 58.53
N ILE A 656 9.03 45.59 57.65
CA ILE A 656 9.75 44.99 56.53
C ILE A 656 10.85 44.05 57.03
N ALA A 657 11.61 44.43 58.06
CA ALA A 657 12.66 43.60 58.63
C ALA A 657 12.12 42.30 59.23
N GLU A 658 10.97 42.35 59.91
CA GLU A 658 10.32 41.17 60.49
C GLU A 658 9.85 40.18 59.41
N GLU A 659 9.18 40.68 58.39
CA GLU A 659 8.64 39.83 57.32
C GLU A 659 9.72 39.25 56.39
N SER A 660 10.82 39.98 56.19
CA SER A 660 11.95 39.54 55.36
C SER A 660 13.00 38.73 56.14
N GLY A 661 12.83 38.57 57.46
CA GLY A 661 13.80 37.92 58.33
C GLY A 661 15.08 38.74 58.61
N LEU A 662 15.16 39.98 58.14
CA LEU A 662 16.28 40.89 58.40
C LEU A 662 16.30 41.43 59.84
N ILE A 663 15.21 41.26 60.60
CA ILE A 663 15.07 41.78 61.97
C ILE A 663 16.15 41.29 62.93
N THR A 664 16.65 40.07 62.77
CA THR A 664 17.74 39.53 63.59
C THR A 664 19.06 40.28 63.36
N GLN A 665 19.37 40.58 62.09
CA GLN A 665 20.57 41.34 61.73
C GLN A 665 20.44 42.80 62.19
N LEU A 666 19.29 43.42 61.93
CA LEU A 666 18.97 44.79 62.37
C LEU A 666 19.07 44.92 63.90
N GLY A 667 18.44 44.02 64.64
CA GLY A 667 18.46 44.04 66.10
C GLY A 667 19.86 43.83 66.67
N THR A 668 20.68 42.97 66.05
CA THR A 668 22.10 42.80 66.44
C THR A 668 22.89 44.10 66.23
N ARG A 669 22.71 44.76 65.08
CA ARG A 669 23.37 46.04 64.79
C ARG A 669 22.94 47.13 65.77
N ILE A 670 21.65 47.24 66.08
CA ILE A 670 21.11 48.18 67.08
C ILE A 670 21.73 47.91 68.46
N LEU A 671 21.82 46.64 68.87
CA LEU A 671 22.44 46.26 70.15
C LEU A 671 23.90 46.69 70.22
N CYS A 672 24.69 46.47 69.15
CA CYS A 672 26.08 46.91 69.10
C CYS A 672 26.21 48.42 69.27
N ILE A 673 25.53 49.21 68.42
CA ILE A 673 25.62 50.68 68.46
C ILE A 673 25.18 51.21 69.84
N ALA A 674 24.06 50.70 70.36
CA ALA A 674 23.54 51.11 71.66
C ALA A 674 24.53 50.82 72.81
N CYS A 675 25.21 49.67 72.77
CA CYS A 675 26.17 49.31 73.80
C CYS A 675 27.50 50.08 73.68
N GLU A 676 27.97 50.31 72.45
CA GLU A 676 29.16 51.11 72.16
C GLU A 676 28.98 52.56 72.63
N GLU A 677 27.87 53.19 72.28
CA GLU A 677 27.61 54.58 72.69
C GLU A 677 27.34 54.68 74.20
N ALA A 678 26.72 53.67 74.82
CA ALA A 678 26.48 53.64 76.25
C ALA A 678 27.76 53.63 77.10
N MET A 679 28.87 53.13 76.55
CA MET A 679 30.17 53.15 77.22
C MET A 679 30.69 54.58 77.45
N GLU A 680 30.29 55.54 76.63
CA GLU A 680 30.67 56.95 76.77
C GLU A 680 29.84 57.69 77.84
N TRP A 681 28.77 57.08 78.33
CA TRP A 681 27.87 57.71 79.30
C TRP A 681 28.26 57.42 80.75
N PRO A 682 27.83 58.25 81.72
CA PRO A 682 28.02 57.99 83.15
C PRO A 682 27.55 56.59 83.56
N GLU A 683 28.31 55.94 84.46
CA GLU A 683 28.11 54.54 84.87
C GLU A 683 26.70 54.23 85.38
N HIS A 684 26.01 55.20 85.98
CA HIS A 684 24.66 55.04 86.52
C HIS A 684 23.55 55.05 85.45
N ILE A 685 23.84 55.42 84.20
CA ILE A 685 22.86 55.48 83.11
C ILE A 685 22.85 54.16 82.36
N LYS A 686 21.66 53.57 82.24
CA LYS A 686 21.42 52.34 81.48
C LYS A 686 20.95 52.63 80.05
N VAL A 687 21.19 51.70 79.13
CA VAL A 687 20.63 51.72 77.77
C VAL A 687 19.54 50.67 77.65
N ALA A 688 18.36 51.06 77.17
CA ALA A 688 17.24 50.17 76.92
C ALA A 688 17.09 49.92 75.40
N VAL A 689 17.03 48.66 74.99
CA VAL A 689 16.92 48.25 73.58
C VAL A 689 15.69 47.37 73.39
N ASN A 690 14.84 47.75 72.43
CA ASN A 690 13.66 46.99 72.05
C ASN A 690 14.01 45.73 71.25
N ILE A 691 13.40 44.61 71.59
CA ILE A 691 13.60 43.31 70.95
C ILE A 691 12.30 42.84 70.29
N SER A 692 12.38 42.48 69.01
CA SER A 692 11.26 41.89 68.28
C SER A 692 10.97 40.45 68.75
N PRO A 693 9.70 40.02 68.84
CA PRO A 693 9.36 38.63 69.13
C PRO A 693 10.04 37.62 68.21
N MET A 694 10.26 37.98 66.94
CA MET A 694 10.92 37.10 65.96
C MET A 694 12.37 36.76 66.34
N GLN A 695 13.08 37.68 67.00
CA GLN A 695 14.45 37.46 67.46
C GLN A 695 14.52 36.47 68.62
N ILE A 696 13.48 36.41 69.46
CA ILE A 696 13.39 35.44 70.55
C ILE A 696 13.08 34.04 69.99
N HIS A 697 12.24 33.96 68.96
CA HIS A 697 11.93 32.70 68.28
C HIS A 697 13.09 32.13 67.48
N ALA A 698 14.09 32.94 67.10
CA ALA A 698 15.31 32.47 66.45
C ALA A 698 16.16 31.55 67.36
N GLY A 699 16.00 31.68 68.69
CA GLY A 699 16.60 30.75 69.67
C GLY A 699 18.11 30.93 69.90
N ASP A 700 18.69 32.05 69.45
CA ASP A 700 20.11 32.39 69.57
C ASP A 700 20.35 33.77 70.24
N LEU A 701 19.29 34.46 70.67
CA LEU A 701 19.36 35.83 71.19
C LEU A 701 20.28 35.94 72.42
N SER A 702 20.24 34.96 73.32
CA SER A 702 21.12 34.95 74.50
C SER A 702 22.62 34.88 74.13
N GLU A 703 22.96 34.18 73.05
CA GLU A 703 24.32 34.12 72.53
C GLU A 703 24.72 35.43 71.88
N VAL A 704 23.84 36.02 71.07
CA VAL A 704 24.05 37.32 70.43
C VAL A 704 24.32 38.41 71.47
N VAL A 705 23.47 38.53 72.50
CA VAL A 705 23.63 39.54 73.57
C VAL A 705 24.96 39.36 74.31
N ARG A 706 25.36 38.12 74.62
CA ARG A 706 26.64 37.82 75.26
C ARG A 706 27.83 38.26 74.40
N ASN A 707 27.77 37.99 73.10
CA ASN A 707 28.81 38.36 72.16
C ASN A 707 28.93 39.89 72.05
N VAL A 708 27.80 40.60 71.99
CA VAL A 708 27.78 42.08 71.95
C VAL A 708 28.35 42.69 73.24
N LEU A 709 27.92 42.22 74.41
CA LEU A 709 28.46 42.71 75.69
C LEU A 709 29.96 42.46 75.81
N THR A 710 30.43 41.31 75.33
CA THR A 710 31.86 40.97 75.33
C THR A 710 32.65 41.85 74.35
N ALA A 711 32.12 42.12 73.16
CA ALA A 711 32.78 42.92 72.14
C ALA A 711 32.83 44.42 72.50
N THR A 712 31.76 44.95 73.07
CA THR A 712 31.63 46.38 73.43
C THR A 712 32.21 46.70 74.81
N GLY A 713 32.34 45.71 75.69
CA GLY A 713 32.81 45.88 77.06
C GLY A 713 31.77 46.48 78.01
N LEU A 714 30.52 46.68 77.57
CA LEU A 714 29.47 47.24 78.42
C LEU A 714 29.19 46.30 79.61
N PRO A 715 29.27 46.80 80.86
CA PRO A 715 28.85 46.02 82.01
C PRO A 715 27.40 45.61 81.83
N SER A 716 27.14 44.32 81.94
CA SER A 716 25.84 43.75 81.58
C SER A 716 24.69 44.46 82.31
N HIS A 717 24.86 44.86 83.58
CA HIS A 717 23.84 45.56 84.38
C HIS A 717 23.40 46.94 83.84
N ARG A 718 24.13 47.49 82.85
CA ARG A 718 23.81 48.73 82.14
C ARG A 718 22.96 48.50 80.88
N LEU A 719 22.82 47.27 80.40
CA LEU A 719 21.93 46.91 79.29
C LEU A 719 20.56 46.47 79.83
N GLN A 720 19.50 47.05 79.27
CA GLN A 720 18.12 46.69 79.52
C GLN A 720 17.47 46.24 78.22
N LEU A 721 16.81 45.08 78.23
CA LEU A 721 16.10 44.57 77.07
C LEU A 721 14.60 44.78 77.28
N GLU A 722 13.95 45.40 76.29
CA GLU A 722 12.52 45.67 76.30
C GLU A 722 11.81 44.75 75.31
N VAL A 723 10.75 44.11 75.78
CA VAL A 723 9.94 43.16 75.01
C VAL A 723 8.47 43.58 75.05
N THR A 724 7.73 43.28 73.99
CA THR A 724 6.30 43.57 73.92
C THR A 724 5.48 42.45 74.57
N GLU A 725 4.33 42.79 75.17
CA GLU A 725 3.43 41.84 75.86
C GLU A 725 2.93 40.70 74.93
N GLY A 726 2.82 40.98 73.63
CA GLY A 726 2.40 40.01 72.61
C GLY A 726 3.36 38.83 72.41
N LEU A 727 4.56 38.88 73.02
CA LEU A 727 5.54 37.79 73.01
C LEU A 727 4.99 36.48 73.58
N PHE A 728 4.07 36.53 74.56
CA PHE A 728 3.57 35.35 75.26
C PHE A 728 2.44 34.59 74.55
N LEU A 729 2.07 34.98 73.32
CA LEU A 729 0.96 34.39 72.57
C LEU A 729 1.35 33.20 71.67
N ARG A 730 2.65 32.98 71.42
CA ARG A 730 3.17 31.88 70.57
C ARG A 730 4.37 31.21 71.26
N ASP A 731 4.40 29.88 71.27
CA ASP A 731 5.48 29.03 71.80
C ASP A 731 6.07 29.45 73.16
N VAL A 732 5.26 29.28 74.22
CA VAL A 732 5.57 29.69 75.60
C VAL A 732 6.86 29.04 76.14
N ASP A 733 7.09 27.76 75.83
CA ASP A 733 8.23 26.99 76.38
C ASP A 733 9.59 27.38 75.77
N LEU A 734 9.63 27.80 74.51
CA LEU A 734 10.85 28.30 73.87
C LEU A 734 11.17 29.71 74.40
N THR A 735 10.17 30.58 74.42
CA THR A 735 10.26 31.95 74.93
C THR A 735 10.75 31.98 76.38
N PHE A 736 10.21 31.10 77.24
CA PHE A 736 10.61 31.04 78.65
C PHE A 736 12.08 30.63 78.82
N ARG A 737 12.57 29.64 78.05
CA ARG A 737 13.97 29.19 78.10
C ARG A 737 14.95 30.28 77.68
N GLU A 738 14.67 31.00 76.60
CA GLU A 738 15.51 32.12 76.16
C GLU A 738 15.55 33.26 77.20
N LEU A 739 14.41 33.60 77.80
CA LEU A 739 14.35 34.62 78.85
C LEU A 739 15.11 34.20 80.12
N GLU A 740 15.08 32.92 80.51
CA GLU A 740 15.91 32.40 81.61
C GLU A 740 17.40 32.47 81.30
N GLN A 741 17.81 32.13 80.07
CA GLN A 741 19.20 32.25 79.65
C GLN A 741 19.68 33.71 79.66
N LEU A 742 18.86 34.64 79.15
CA LEU A 742 19.15 36.08 79.22
C LEU A 742 19.27 36.58 80.66
N ARG A 743 18.41 36.13 81.57
CA ARG A 743 18.52 36.46 83.02
C ARG A 743 19.80 35.88 83.64
N SER A 744 20.24 34.70 83.23
CA SER A 744 21.44 34.04 83.75
C SER A 744 22.74 34.80 83.40
N LEU A 745 22.77 35.48 82.26
CA LEU A 745 23.89 36.35 81.85
C LEU A 745 24.05 37.55 82.79
N GLY A 746 22.96 38.02 83.38
CA GLY A 746 22.97 39.13 84.32
C GLY A 746 23.28 38.75 85.77
N SER A 747 22.89 37.54 86.19
CA SER A 747 23.07 37.09 87.58
C SER A 747 24.50 36.73 87.96
N HIS A 748 25.44 36.62 87.01
CA HIS A 748 26.86 36.49 87.32
C HIS A 748 27.50 37.79 87.83
N HIS A 749 26.88 38.98 87.66
CA HIS A 749 27.52 40.28 87.96
C HIS A 749 26.73 41.29 88.84
N SER A 750 25.46 41.05 89.22
CA SER A 750 24.76 41.61 90.42
C SER A 750 23.22 41.58 90.29
N SER A 751 22.53 41.63 91.43
CA SER A 751 21.06 41.52 91.58
C SER A 751 20.31 42.80 91.15
N GLY A 752 19.76 42.81 89.93
CA GLY A 752 18.80 43.79 89.43
C GLY A 752 17.87 43.16 88.38
N HIS A 753 16.65 43.70 88.16
CA HIS A 753 15.71 43.25 87.12
C HIS A 753 16.10 43.79 85.72
N TRP A 754 16.14 42.92 84.71
CA TRP A 754 16.71 43.16 83.36
C TRP A 754 15.68 43.40 82.25
N ILE A 755 14.43 43.01 82.49
CA ILE A 755 13.36 43.03 81.50
C ILE A 755 12.27 43.97 82.04
N ARG A 756 11.91 45.00 81.26
CA ARG A 756 10.76 45.87 81.53
C ARG A 756 9.66 45.58 80.53
N ASP A 757 8.44 45.42 81.03
CA ASP A 757 7.22 45.37 80.23
C ASP A 757 6.76 46.80 79.93
N ASN A 758 6.70 47.17 78.65
CA ASN A 758 6.17 48.47 78.24
C ASN A 758 4.64 48.40 78.08
N ALA A 759 3.91 48.69 79.16
CA ALA A 759 2.52 49.10 79.08
C ALA A 759 2.27 50.24 80.06
N TRP A 760 2.23 51.48 79.55
CA TRP A 760 1.29 52.55 79.90
C TRP A 760 1.73 53.83 79.18
N ASN A 761 1.36 53.94 77.89
CA ASN A 761 1.05 55.21 77.24
C ASN A 761 0.38 54.95 75.88
N GLY A 762 -0.90 55.29 75.78
CA GLY A 762 -1.58 55.41 74.48
C GLY A 762 -2.63 54.34 74.18
N ARG A 763 -3.72 54.29 74.96
CA ARG A 763 -5.12 54.23 74.51
C ARG A 763 -6.05 54.05 75.71
N GLY A 764 -6.88 55.07 75.96
CA GLY A 764 -7.98 54.95 76.90
C GLY A 764 -8.97 53.88 76.44
N GLY A 765 -9.11 52.82 77.24
CA GLY A 765 -10.09 51.77 77.03
C GLY A 765 -10.52 51.23 78.38
N ARG A 766 -11.76 51.52 78.77
CA ARG A 766 -12.38 51.09 80.03
C ARG A 766 -12.33 49.57 80.17
N ARG A 767 -11.84 49.09 81.31
CA ARG A 767 -11.97 47.70 81.77
C ARG A 767 -13.44 47.29 81.84
N ARG A 768 -13.78 46.14 81.25
CA ARG A 768 -14.76 45.20 81.78
C ARG A 768 -14.08 43.85 81.91
#